data_AF-A0A9P6EV15-F1
#
_entry.id   AF-A0A9P6EV15-F1
#
_cell.length_a   1.000
_cell.length_b   1.000
_cell.length_c   1.000
_cell.angle_alpha   90.00
_cell.angle_beta   90.00
_cell.angle_gamma   90.00
#
_symmetry.space_group_name_H-M   'P 1'
#
loop_
_entity.id
_entity.type
_entity.pdbx_description
1 polymer ?
#
loop_
_entity_poly.entity_id
_entity_poly.type
_entity_poly.pdbx_seq_one_letter_code
_entity_poly.pdbx_strand_id
1 'polypeptide(L)'
;MTTQTNCRGCGNSFSSAVYYGSHLAQTKNPLCKAVLHEQFAAYSDEDENSSMPEDDPTPQVIPFGGNIFGIASDYQNDDFDEDDTQGRNEDKDAAQRQNEDDEEEDMEHHIVCYSSLHPQSNVGAVVSTGQHVDGSYSSSLGSNSNPWAPFKSEIDWKFGRWGKLRGPGSTALSELLAINGVCKSFKRQEFVVAGESFELFARDIVECLKALWGNPEFLPYLVFEAERHYADGDQTIWLFHDMHTGRWWWDTQRRVERKTKKSGLTIVPIILSSDKTQLTVFRDKLAYPVYLTIGNLLKHVRRKPSRQGQILLAYLPTSKLKHITNKSARCCAVANLFHACMGFLLKPLETLGETGLLMRSGDGAVRNCHPILAAYCGDYPEQTLVTCTTHCPTCPVPQNELGNPKSVGAARKLKPILEVLDTITEGPTKYTHSCREAGIKPIQHPFWEHLPFVNIFRSITPDVLHQLYQGNIKHLVSWLKKACGEAKIDARCRRLPPNHNIRLFLKGISHLGRVTGTEHDQICRFILGLIIDIKIPNARRGTTARLVRAVCGMLDFLYLAKYPVHTMETLDRMEEALKMYHKNRQVFIDLGIRQNFNFPKDHFSNHYRELIKLFGTTNNFNTKYTEHLHIDLAKEAFRATNSKDEFPQMTAWLDCREKVMLHEKFILRRFEDSSNNVPPPRIPPLVQPREMKMATSPSVYGVSFKEIETKYGATDFKGALSRFVIHSQRPELTKRQVEDAAASLHLPFYKVSVFHRIKFISHDPYSINPLASIVVDSIHCEPTHFNHYNNRIPGRFDTAMVNIANGGRVGVKGYCVGQICCVFVLPSKVQKEWFPGQSPPLHLAYLEWFTPFASLRPGRDHGLYKISRRIIDGQQRASVIPINLIKQSAHLIPAFGPVAPAEWKSSIVLEVASSLYVNCFSDRFPYSTIY
;
A
#
# COMPACT_ATOMS: atom_id res chain seq x y z
N MET A 1 11.80 -49.45 -20.46
CA MET A 1 11.16 -49.71 -19.15
C MET A 1 9.92 -48.85 -19.08
N THR A 2 8.73 -49.44 -19.16
CA THR A 2 7.43 -48.74 -19.07
C THR A 2 7.18 -48.36 -17.61
N THR A 3 7.16 -47.07 -17.30
CA THR A 3 6.90 -46.55 -15.95
C THR A 3 5.43 -46.80 -15.58
N GLN A 4 5.19 -47.70 -14.63
CA GLN A 4 3.86 -47.90 -14.02
C GLN A 4 3.56 -46.77 -13.04
N THR A 5 2.33 -46.26 -13.07
CA THR A 5 1.86 -45.16 -12.20
C THR A 5 0.87 -45.69 -11.19
N ASN A 6 1.12 -45.46 -9.90
CA ASN A 6 0.30 -46.02 -8.81
C ASN A 6 -0.59 -44.97 -8.14
N CYS A 7 -1.86 -45.31 -7.89
CA CYS A 7 -2.80 -44.43 -7.19
C CYS A 7 -2.58 -44.49 -5.68
N ARG A 8 -2.16 -43.37 -5.08
CA ARG A 8 -1.91 -43.28 -3.63
C ARG A 8 -3.18 -43.48 -2.79
N GLY A 9 -4.36 -43.28 -3.36
CA GLY A 9 -5.63 -43.44 -2.66
C GLY A 9 -6.12 -44.88 -2.54
N CYS A 10 -5.77 -45.78 -3.48
CA CYS A 10 -6.21 -47.18 -3.45
C CYS A 10 -5.10 -48.22 -3.66
N GLY A 11 -3.86 -47.79 -3.97
CA GLY A 11 -2.71 -48.68 -4.21
C GLY A 11 -2.65 -49.32 -5.59
N ASN A 12 -3.66 -49.16 -6.45
CA ASN A 12 -3.69 -49.79 -7.77
C ASN A 12 -2.61 -49.21 -8.71
N SER A 13 -1.98 -50.09 -9.48
CA SER A 13 -0.91 -49.78 -10.43
C SER A 13 -1.45 -49.76 -11.85
N PHE A 14 -1.13 -48.71 -12.62
CA PHE A 14 -1.66 -48.50 -13.97
C PHE A 14 -0.51 -48.45 -14.98
N SER A 15 -0.72 -49.11 -16.12
CA SER A 15 0.27 -49.23 -17.19
C SER A 15 0.43 -47.98 -18.06
N SER A 16 -0.48 -47.00 -17.94
CA SER A 16 -0.38 -45.71 -18.62
C SER A 16 -1.06 -44.58 -17.84
N ALA A 17 -0.63 -43.33 -18.09
CA ALA A 17 -1.22 -42.14 -17.50
C ALA A 17 -2.70 -41.93 -17.89
N VAL A 18 -3.12 -42.45 -19.06
CA VAL A 18 -4.51 -42.37 -19.53
C VAL A 18 -5.42 -43.25 -18.67
N TYR A 19 -5.01 -44.49 -18.37
CA TYR A 19 -5.78 -45.37 -17.48
C TYR A 19 -5.79 -44.89 -16.03
N TYR A 20 -4.67 -44.30 -15.58
CA TYR A 20 -4.60 -43.64 -14.27
C TYR A 20 -5.58 -42.46 -14.16
N GLY A 21 -5.62 -41.58 -15.16
CA GLY A 21 -6.56 -40.45 -15.20
C GLY A 21 -8.03 -40.91 -15.27
N SER A 22 -8.33 -41.92 -16.08
CA SER A 22 -9.67 -42.52 -16.17
C SER A 22 -10.11 -43.13 -14.83
N HIS A 23 -9.20 -43.83 -14.13
CA HIS A 23 -9.46 -44.34 -12.79
C HIS A 23 -9.81 -43.24 -11.80
N LEU A 24 -9.01 -42.16 -11.75
CA LEU A 24 -9.28 -41.04 -10.84
C LEU A 24 -10.58 -40.31 -11.17
N ALA A 25 -10.94 -40.19 -12.45
CA ALA A 25 -12.17 -39.53 -12.87
C ALA A 25 -13.44 -40.32 -12.51
N GLN A 26 -13.36 -41.66 -12.47
CA GLN A 26 -14.54 -42.54 -12.29
C GLN A 26 -14.64 -43.15 -10.89
N THR A 27 -13.58 -43.08 -10.08
CA THR A 27 -13.55 -43.71 -8.75
C THR A 27 -14.54 -43.05 -7.77
N LYS A 28 -15.26 -43.89 -7.01
CA LYS A 28 -16.11 -43.45 -5.89
C LYS A 28 -15.36 -43.44 -4.55
N ASN A 29 -14.11 -43.92 -4.52
CA ASN A 29 -13.30 -43.94 -3.30
C ASN A 29 -12.87 -42.51 -2.91
N PRO A 30 -13.22 -42.02 -1.71
CA PRO A 30 -12.92 -40.65 -1.26
C PRO A 30 -11.43 -40.30 -1.27
N LEU A 31 -10.55 -41.28 -0.97
CA LEU A 31 -9.10 -41.08 -0.95
C LEU A 31 -8.52 -40.94 -2.35
N CYS A 32 -9.08 -41.64 -3.34
CA CYS A 32 -8.68 -41.48 -4.74
C CYS A 32 -9.19 -40.15 -5.32
N LYS A 33 -10.39 -39.70 -4.92
CA LYS A 33 -10.89 -38.36 -5.26
C LYS A 33 -10.03 -37.26 -4.64
N ALA A 34 -9.53 -37.45 -3.42
CA ALA A 34 -8.60 -36.50 -2.80
C ALA A 34 -7.31 -36.36 -3.62
N VAL A 35 -6.75 -37.47 -4.13
CA VAL A 35 -5.58 -37.44 -5.03
C VAL A 35 -5.88 -36.67 -6.34
N LEU A 36 -7.09 -36.83 -6.90
CA LEU A 36 -7.51 -36.05 -8.07
C LEU A 36 -7.60 -34.55 -7.75
N HIS A 37 -8.21 -34.18 -6.62
CA HIS A 37 -8.31 -32.79 -6.18
C HIS A 37 -6.94 -32.16 -5.87
N GLU A 38 -6.01 -32.93 -5.32
CA GLU A 38 -4.63 -32.50 -5.05
C GLU A 38 -3.86 -32.28 -6.35
N GLN A 39 -4.07 -33.13 -7.36
CA GLN A 39 -3.52 -32.92 -8.70
C GLN A 39 -4.11 -31.67 -9.37
N PHE A 40 -5.42 -31.43 -9.28
CA PHE A 40 -6.02 -30.20 -9.82
C PHE A 40 -5.65 -28.93 -9.05
N ALA A 41 -5.42 -29.01 -7.73
CA ALA A 41 -4.94 -27.88 -6.94
C ALA A 41 -3.51 -27.45 -7.33
N ALA A 42 -2.69 -28.39 -7.81
CA ALA A 42 -1.36 -28.09 -8.36
C ALA A 42 -1.41 -27.44 -9.75
N TYR A 43 -2.55 -27.51 -10.45
CA TYR A 43 -2.79 -26.85 -11.74
C TYR A 43 -3.63 -25.55 -11.62
N SER A 44 -4.25 -25.26 -10.47
CA SER A 44 -5.12 -24.08 -10.29
C SER A 44 -4.41 -22.76 -9.98
N ASP A 45 -3.08 -22.73 -9.95
CA ASP A 45 -2.30 -21.47 -10.02
C ASP A 45 -2.05 -21.00 -11.48
N GLU A 46 -2.53 -21.77 -12.47
CA GLU A 46 -2.48 -21.47 -13.90
C GLU A 46 -3.85 -21.74 -14.54
N ASP A 47 -4.88 -20.93 -14.24
CA ASP A 47 -6.01 -20.60 -15.16
C ASP A 47 -7.18 -19.90 -14.42
N GLU A 48 -7.10 -18.57 -14.25
CA GLU A 48 -8.31 -17.73 -14.10
C GLU A 48 -8.63 -17.09 -15.46
N ASN A 49 -9.11 -17.90 -16.42
CA ASN A 49 -9.84 -17.40 -17.58
C ASN A 49 -10.63 -18.52 -18.29
N SER A 50 -11.69 -19.02 -17.65
CA SER A 50 -12.75 -19.74 -18.37
C SER A 50 -14.10 -19.09 -18.09
N SER A 51 -14.69 -18.53 -19.14
CA SER A 51 -16.07 -18.07 -19.21
C SER A 51 -17.05 -19.23 -19.00
N MET A 52 -17.97 -19.08 -18.03
CA MET A 52 -19.20 -19.88 -17.93
C MET A 52 -20.41 -19.08 -18.44
N PRO A 53 -21.46 -19.73 -18.96
CA PRO A 53 -22.54 -19.09 -19.69
C PRO A 53 -23.43 -18.22 -18.80
N GLU A 54 -23.92 -17.12 -19.37
CA GLU A 54 -24.92 -16.22 -18.79
C GLU A 54 -26.27 -16.94 -18.63
N ASP A 55 -26.75 -17.05 -17.39
CA ASP A 55 -28.15 -16.88 -16.97
C ASP A 55 -28.35 -17.33 -15.50
N ASP A 56 -28.12 -16.41 -14.54
CA ASP A 56 -28.83 -16.27 -13.25
C ASP A 56 -28.35 -14.96 -12.56
N PRO A 57 -29.19 -14.18 -11.85
CA PRO A 57 -28.87 -12.81 -11.47
C PRO A 57 -27.89 -12.79 -10.29
N THR A 58 -26.62 -12.57 -10.60
CA THR A 58 -25.58 -12.29 -9.59
C THR A 58 -25.98 -11.12 -8.67
N PRO A 59 -25.85 -11.28 -7.34
CA PRO A 59 -26.33 -10.30 -6.37
C PRO A 59 -25.50 -9.01 -6.43
N GLN A 60 -26.18 -7.88 -6.57
CA GLN A 60 -25.58 -6.55 -6.57
C GLN A 60 -24.80 -6.29 -5.28
N VAL A 61 -23.47 -6.21 -5.39
CA VAL A 61 -22.58 -5.71 -4.34
C VAL A 61 -22.50 -4.19 -4.48
N ILE A 62 -22.98 -3.47 -3.47
CA ILE A 62 -23.08 -2.01 -3.41
C ILE A 62 -22.18 -1.46 -2.29
N PRO A 63 -21.17 -0.62 -2.59
CA PRO A 63 -20.47 0.15 -1.56
C PRO A 63 -21.16 1.49 -1.20
N PHE A 64 -21.33 1.67 0.11
CA PHE A 64 -21.35 2.89 0.94
C PHE A 64 -22.03 4.17 0.43
N GLY A 65 -23.27 4.36 0.89
CA GLY A 65 -23.92 5.67 1.04
C GLY A 65 -24.31 5.88 2.50
N GLY A 66 -23.43 6.49 3.28
CA GLY A 66 -23.73 6.98 4.64
C GLY A 66 -23.78 8.50 4.63
N ASN A 67 -24.89 9.08 4.19
CA ASN A 67 -25.12 10.53 4.11
C ASN A 67 -26.15 10.97 5.17
N ILE A 68 -25.70 11.60 6.26
CA ILE A 68 -26.61 12.32 7.19
C ILE A 68 -26.21 13.79 7.45
N PHE A 69 -25.06 14.23 6.97
CA PHE A 69 -24.65 15.64 6.99
C PHE A 69 -24.68 16.24 5.59
N GLY A 70 -25.83 16.79 5.18
CA GLY A 70 -25.97 17.92 4.25
C GLY A 70 -25.54 17.71 2.79
N ILE A 71 -26.36 18.23 1.88
CA ILE A 71 -26.14 18.19 0.42
C ILE A 71 -25.34 19.44 0.02
N ALA A 72 -24.54 19.33 -1.04
CA ALA A 72 -23.58 20.33 -1.51
C ALA A 72 -24.19 21.61 -2.12
N SER A 73 -25.41 22.01 -1.74
CA SER A 73 -26.15 23.15 -2.32
C SER A 73 -25.99 24.47 -1.56
N ASP A 74 -25.26 24.52 -0.45
CA ASP A 74 -25.37 25.67 0.49
C ASP A 74 -24.24 26.71 0.37
N TYR A 75 -23.43 26.70 -0.70
CA TYR A 75 -22.30 27.65 -0.84
C TYR A 75 -22.15 28.17 -2.27
N GLN A 76 -23.17 28.87 -2.73
CA GLN A 76 -23.13 29.73 -3.92
C GLN A 76 -23.49 31.13 -3.51
N ASN A 77 -22.54 32.07 -3.61
CA ASN A 77 -22.72 33.36 -4.28
C ASN A 77 -21.56 34.35 -4.02
N ASP A 78 -21.21 35.02 -5.12
CA ASP A 78 -20.75 36.41 -5.30
C ASP A 78 -19.25 36.79 -5.15
N ASP A 79 -18.61 36.89 -6.32
CA ASP A 79 -18.13 38.10 -7.03
C ASP A 79 -17.01 39.04 -6.51
N PHE A 80 -16.30 39.58 -7.52
CA PHE A 80 -15.43 40.77 -7.63
C PHE A 80 -13.88 40.63 -7.59
N ASP A 81 -13.30 40.61 -8.81
CA ASP A 81 -12.38 41.59 -9.45
C ASP A 81 -11.02 41.93 -8.77
N GLU A 82 -9.90 41.65 -9.46
CA GLU A 82 -8.99 42.58 -10.19
C GLU A 82 -8.20 43.49 -9.22
N ASP A 83 -6.88 43.66 -9.27
CA ASP A 83 -5.93 43.57 -10.37
C ASP A 83 -4.48 43.60 -9.83
N ASP A 84 -3.54 43.12 -10.66
CA ASP A 84 -2.21 43.70 -10.99
C ASP A 84 -1.24 44.22 -9.88
N THR A 85 0.10 44.13 -9.98
CA THR A 85 1.02 43.81 -11.07
C THR A 85 2.46 43.65 -10.55
N GLN A 86 3.29 42.97 -11.35
CA GLN A 86 4.73 43.20 -11.61
C GLN A 86 5.73 42.92 -10.47
N GLY A 87 6.76 42.08 -10.64
CA GLY A 87 7.84 42.11 -11.65
C GLY A 87 9.14 42.24 -10.83
N ARG A 88 10.27 41.55 -11.03
CA ARG A 88 11.12 41.24 -12.20
C ARG A 88 12.26 40.35 -11.64
N ASN A 89 12.70 39.29 -12.33
CA ASN A 89 13.93 39.21 -13.16
C ASN A 89 15.22 39.34 -12.33
N GLU A 90 16.31 38.57 -12.48
CA GLU A 90 16.82 37.72 -13.57
C GLU A 90 18.13 37.09 -13.02
N ASP A 91 18.37 35.78 -13.24
CA ASP A 91 19.42 35.23 -14.14
C ASP A 91 20.83 35.04 -13.51
N LYS A 92 21.37 33.80 -13.54
CA LYS A 92 22.53 33.35 -14.37
C LYS A 92 23.75 33.11 -13.45
N ASP A 93 24.68 32.17 -13.60
CA ASP A 93 25.11 31.16 -14.58
C ASP A 93 25.87 30.08 -13.73
N ALA A 94 25.66 28.77 -13.87
CA ALA A 94 26.25 27.83 -14.84
C ALA A 94 27.79 27.68 -14.82
N ALA A 95 28.22 26.50 -14.32
CA ALA A 95 29.17 25.54 -14.92
C ALA A 95 30.64 25.48 -14.45
N GLN A 96 31.04 24.27 -13.97
CA GLN A 96 32.22 23.44 -14.32
C GLN A 96 32.41 22.39 -13.20
N ARG A 97 32.03 21.10 -13.30
CA ARG A 97 32.59 19.91 -13.99
C ARG A 97 34.06 19.58 -13.70
N GLN A 98 34.29 18.48 -12.95
CA GLN A 98 35.10 17.28 -13.28
C GLN A 98 34.96 16.29 -12.09
N ASN A 99 34.37 15.11 -12.30
CA ASN A 99 34.99 13.78 -12.47
C ASN A 99 35.55 13.20 -11.16
N GLU A 100 34.91 12.15 -10.62
CA GLU A 100 35.58 11.06 -9.91
C GLU A 100 34.64 9.84 -9.81
N ASP A 101 35.27 8.69 -9.87
CA ASP A 101 34.74 7.37 -10.17
C ASP A 101 34.03 6.72 -8.97
N ASP A 102 33.33 5.63 -9.31
CA ASP A 102 32.59 4.73 -8.43
C ASP A 102 33.42 4.24 -7.21
N GLU A 103 33.11 4.75 -6.03
CA GLU A 103 33.37 4.09 -4.76
C GLU A 103 32.03 3.76 -4.09
N GLU A 104 31.87 2.50 -3.69
CA GLU A 104 30.84 2.07 -2.75
C GLU A 104 31.07 2.78 -1.41
N GLU A 105 30.53 3.99 -1.27
CA GLU A 105 30.15 4.44 0.06
C GLU A 105 28.96 3.57 0.48
N ASP A 106 29.26 2.51 1.21
CA ASP A 106 28.35 2.00 2.22
C ASP A 106 27.90 3.21 3.05
N MET A 107 26.75 3.81 2.68
CA MET A 107 26.13 4.87 3.47
C MET A 107 25.80 4.24 4.83
N GLU A 108 26.74 4.38 5.76
CA GLU A 108 26.67 3.85 7.11
C GLU A 108 25.55 4.61 7.80
N HIS A 109 24.35 4.03 7.78
CA HIS A 109 23.18 4.66 8.36
C HIS A 109 23.43 4.81 9.85
N HIS A 110 23.31 6.03 10.35
CA HIS A 110 23.58 6.32 11.75
C HIS A 110 22.29 6.38 12.57
N ILE A 111 22.26 5.70 13.72
CA ILE A 111 21.10 5.66 14.62
C ILE A 111 21.50 6.27 15.97
N VAL A 112 20.82 7.35 16.35
CA VAL A 112 20.98 8.00 17.65
C VAL A 112 19.77 7.68 18.52
N CYS A 113 19.98 6.85 19.54
CA CYS A 113 18.97 6.53 20.56
C CYS A 113 18.72 7.70 21.52
N TYR A 114 17.54 7.75 22.14
CA TYR A 114 17.24 8.75 23.18
C TYR A 114 18.20 8.65 24.35
N SER A 115 18.46 7.42 24.80
CA SER A 115 19.34 7.11 25.92
C SER A 115 20.80 7.55 25.70
N SER A 116 21.29 7.64 24.45
CA SER A 116 22.67 8.10 24.20
C SER A 116 22.86 9.59 24.47
N LEU A 117 21.84 10.41 24.19
CA LEU A 117 21.85 11.86 24.50
C LEU A 117 21.36 12.18 25.92
N HIS A 118 20.66 11.23 26.54
CA HIS A 118 20.14 11.37 27.90
C HIS A 118 20.46 10.12 28.75
N PRO A 119 21.72 9.82 29.09
CA PRO A 119 22.09 8.57 29.79
C PRO A 119 21.37 8.38 31.12
N GLN A 120 21.09 9.47 31.84
CA GLN A 120 20.37 9.47 33.12
C GLN A 120 18.91 9.00 33.00
N SER A 121 18.34 9.06 31.80
CA SER A 121 16.95 8.69 31.57
C SER A 121 16.71 7.18 31.70
N ASN A 122 17.70 6.34 31.36
CA ASN A 122 17.55 4.88 31.39
C ASN A 122 16.30 4.35 30.64
N VAL A 123 15.85 5.00 29.54
CA VAL A 123 14.70 4.55 28.73
C VAL A 123 14.85 3.09 28.34
N GLY A 124 13.76 2.33 28.38
CA GLY A 124 13.78 0.92 27.95
C GLY A 124 14.46 -0.03 28.92
N ALA A 125 14.96 0.46 30.06
CA ALA A 125 15.63 -0.36 31.06
C ALA A 125 14.70 -1.45 31.61
N VAL A 126 15.29 -2.63 31.80
CA VAL A 126 14.62 -3.79 32.39
C VAL A 126 14.57 -3.61 33.90
N VAL A 127 13.37 -3.58 34.46
CA VAL A 127 13.11 -3.45 35.91
C VAL A 127 13.33 -4.80 36.61
N SER A 128 12.92 -5.90 35.95
CA SER A 128 13.14 -7.26 36.42
C SER A 128 13.00 -8.25 35.26
N THR A 129 13.50 -9.47 35.43
CA THR A 129 13.35 -10.56 34.46
C THR A 129 12.51 -11.66 35.08
N GLY A 130 11.37 -11.99 34.48
CA GLY A 130 10.54 -13.13 34.86
C GLY A 130 10.69 -14.30 33.88
N GLN A 131 9.95 -15.38 34.10
CA GLN A 131 9.88 -16.50 33.15
C GLN A 131 9.40 -16.06 31.76
N HIS A 132 10.00 -16.64 30.71
CA HIS A 132 9.61 -16.49 29.31
C HIS A 132 8.12 -16.77 29.09
N VAL A 133 7.49 -16.02 28.17
CA VAL A 133 6.05 -16.13 27.90
C VAL A 133 5.66 -17.53 27.41
N ASP A 134 6.46 -18.13 26.55
CA ASP A 134 6.24 -19.52 26.10
C ASP A 134 6.42 -20.52 27.26
N GLY A 135 7.29 -20.24 28.23
CA GLY A 135 7.42 -21.03 29.45
C GLY A 135 6.18 -20.94 30.34
N SER A 136 5.61 -19.74 30.48
CA SER A 136 4.36 -19.52 31.23
C SER A 136 3.16 -20.15 30.51
N TYR A 137 3.07 -20.02 29.18
CA TYR A 137 2.00 -20.63 28.39
C TYR A 137 2.11 -22.16 28.40
N SER A 138 3.31 -22.72 28.20
CA SER A 138 3.57 -24.17 28.33
C SER A 138 3.19 -24.68 29.73
N SER A 139 3.51 -23.92 30.79
CA SER A 139 3.14 -24.28 32.16
C SER A 139 1.62 -24.28 32.37
N SER A 140 0.89 -23.38 31.70
CA SER A 140 -0.59 -23.37 31.74
C SER A 140 -1.24 -24.53 30.97
N LEU A 141 -0.51 -25.18 30.05
CA LEU A 141 -1.00 -26.28 29.23
C LEU A 141 -0.85 -27.67 29.86
N GLY A 142 -0.14 -27.80 31.00
CA GLY A 142 -0.18 -29.02 31.84
C GLY A 142 0.58 -30.26 31.35
N SER A 143 1.39 -30.19 30.29
CA SER A 143 2.27 -31.30 29.88
C SER A 143 3.48 -30.80 29.08
N ASN A 144 4.71 -31.09 29.54
CA ASN A 144 5.94 -30.63 28.87
C ASN A 144 6.35 -31.48 27.64
N SER A 145 5.74 -32.66 27.44
CA SER A 145 6.15 -33.61 26.40
C SER A 145 5.36 -33.50 25.09
N ASN A 146 4.14 -32.95 25.11
CA ASN A 146 3.29 -32.83 23.91
C ASN A 146 3.31 -31.39 23.34
N PRO A 147 3.92 -31.14 22.17
CA PRO A 147 3.94 -29.81 21.56
C PRO A 147 2.55 -29.30 21.13
N TRP A 148 1.57 -30.21 21.01
CA TRP A 148 0.20 -29.90 20.59
C TRP A 148 -0.78 -29.72 21.77
N ALA A 149 -0.32 -29.77 23.02
CA ALA A 149 -1.18 -29.51 24.19
C ALA A 149 -1.85 -28.12 24.06
N PRO A 150 -3.17 -27.97 24.26
CA PRO A 150 -4.07 -28.85 25.01
C PRO A 150 -4.71 -29.98 24.17
N PHE A 151 -4.43 -30.04 22.87
CA PHE A 151 -4.88 -31.13 22.00
C PHE A 151 -4.05 -32.39 22.27
N LYS A 152 -4.69 -33.56 22.24
CA LYS A 152 -4.00 -34.83 22.56
C LYS A 152 -2.97 -35.21 21.49
N SER A 153 -3.14 -34.76 20.25
CA SER A 153 -2.24 -35.04 19.12
C SER A 153 -2.29 -33.93 18.05
N GLU A 154 -1.35 -33.97 17.11
CA GLU A 154 -1.39 -33.15 15.89
C GLU A 154 -2.69 -33.31 15.11
N ILE A 155 -3.22 -34.54 15.05
CA ILE A 155 -4.46 -34.85 14.35
C ILE A 155 -5.65 -34.18 15.04
N ASP A 156 -5.70 -34.19 16.37
CA ASP A 156 -6.77 -33.53 17.13
C ASP A 156 -6.72 -32.01 16.96
N TRP A 157 -5.53 -31.43 16.92
CA TRP A 157 -5.36 -30.01 16.57
C TRP A 157 -5.79 -29.74 15.13
N LYS A 158 -5.36 -30.55 14.16
CA LYS A 158 -5.76 -30.40 12.74
C LYS A 158 -7.27 -30.54 12.59
N PHE A 159 -7.91 -31.45 13.32
CA PHE A 159 -9.35 -31.65 13.33
C PHE A 159 -10.08 -30.47 13.99
N GLY A 160 -9.59 -29.97 15.13
CA GLY A 160 -10.15 -28.78 15.79
C GLY A 160 -9.99 -27.50 14.95
N ARG A 161 -8.82 -27.32 14.32
CA ARG A 161 -8.54 -26.24 13.37
C ARG A 161 -9.41 -26.36 12.12
N TRP A 162 -9.49 -27.55 11.51
CA TRP A 162 -10.40 -27.81 10.40
C TRP A 162 -11.84 -27.54 10.79
N GLY A 163 -12.27 -28.01 11.97
CA GLY A 163 -13.60 -27.78 12.52
C GLY A 163 -13.91 -26.29 12.67
N LYS A 164 -12.96 -25.50 13.21
CA LYS A 164 -13.13 -24.05 13.32
C LYS A 164 -13.19 -23.35 11.97
N LEU A 165 -12.33 -23.76 11.03
CA LEU A 165 -12.17 -23.09 9.73
C LEU A 165 -13.21 -23.55 8.69
N ARG A 166 -13.81 -24.73 8.86
CA ARG A 166 -14.73 -25.37 7.89
C ARG A 166 -16.12 -25.71 8.47
N GLY A 167 -16.31 -25.57 9.79
CA GLY A 167 -17.60 -25.45 10.47
C GLY A 167 -18.47 -26.71 10.67
N PRO A 168 -18.17 -27.61 11.62
CA PRO A 168 -19.14 -28.45 12.32
C PRO A 168 -19.52 -27.86 13.70
N GLY A 169 -20.58 -28.41 14.30
CA GLY A 169 -21.34 -27.86 15.44
C GLY A 169 -20.53 -27.05 16.46
N SER A 170 -20.80 -25.75 16.51
CA SER A 170 -20.10 -24.73 17.31
C SER A 170 -20.00 -25.07 18.80
N THR A 171 -20.94 -25.83 19.35
CA THR A 171 -21.04 -26.14 20.77
C THR A 171 -19.89 -27.01 21.26
N ALA A 172 -19.59 -28.12 20.58
CA ALA A 172 -18.57 -29.08 21.01
C ALA A 172 -17.14 -28.50 20.95
N LEU A 173 -16.87 -27.63 19.98
CA LEU A 173 -15.58 -26.95 19.86
C LEU A 173 -15.45 -25.76 20.83
N SER A 174 -16.57 -25.08 21.15
CA SER A 174 -16.58 -23.99 22.12
C SER A 174 -16.34 -24.50 23.54
N GLU A 175 -16.90 -25.66 23.90
CA GLU A 175 -16.63 -26.35 25.17
C GLU A 175 -15.15 -26.76 25.29
N LEU A 176 -14.55 -27.26 24.20
CA LEU A 176 -13.12 -27.61 24.17
C LEU A 176 -12.20 -26.38 24.33
N LEU A 177 -12.59 -25.22 23.78
CA LEU A 177 -11.81 -23.98 23.85
C LEU A 177 -12.09 -23.14 25.11
N ALA A 178 -13.03 -23.54 25.97
CA ALA A 178 -13.41 -22.84 27.21
C ALA A 178 -12.50 -23.17 28.42
N ILE A 179 -11.41 -23.92 28.22
CA ILE A 179 -10.45 -24.28 29.28
C ILE A 179 -9.91 -23.01 29.99
N ASN A 180 -9.98 -23.03 31.32
CA ASN A 180 -9.55 -21.93 32.20
C ASN A 180 -8.07 -21.57 31.99
N GLY A 181 -7.77 -20.26 31.96
CA GLY A 181 -6.42 -19.71 31.81
C GLY A 181 -6.05 -19.20 30.41
N VAL A 182 -6.95 -19.29 29.42
CA VAL A 182 -6.61 -19.08 27.99
C VAL A 182 -7.26 -17.85 27.32
N CYS A 183 -7.95 -16.92 28.04
CA CYS A 183 -8.47 -15.74 27.32
C CYS A 183 -8.76 -14.46 28.12
N LYS A 184 -8.71 -13.36 27.35
CA LYS A 184 -9.31 -12.04 27.64
C LYS A 184 -10.61 -11.97 26.84
N SER A 185 -11.74 -12.22 27.49
CA SER A 185 -13.05 -12.24 26.83
C SER A 185 -13.59 -10.82 26.64
N PHE A 186 -14.38 -10.61 25.57
CA PHE A 186 -15.22 -9.42 25.49
C PHE A 186 -16.18 -9.37 26.68
N LYS A 187 -16.28 -8.20 27.30
CA LYS A 187 -17.25 -7.88 28.34
C LYS A 187 -18.36 -7.04 27.74
N ARG A 188 -19.60 -7.38 28.05
CA ARG A 188 -20.76 -6.56 27.73
C ARG A 188 -20.91 -5.46 28.78
N GLN A 189 -21.03 -4.22 28.34
CA GLN A 189 -21.33 -3.05 29.16
C GLN A 189 -22.56 -2.35 28.60
N GLU A 190 -23.44 -1.88 29.48
CA GLU A 190 -24.69 -1.21 29.10
C GLU A 190 -24.59 0.30 29.35
N PHE A 191 -25.07 1.10 28.40
CA PHE A 191 -25.16 2.55 28.47
C PHE A 191 -26.61 2.99 28.23
N VAL A 192 -27.16 3.80 29.13
CA VAL A 192 -28.51 4.37 28.96
C VAL A 192 -28.39 5.81 28.48
N VAL A 193 -28.91 6.09 27.28
CA VAL A 193 -28.93 7.45 26.71
C VAL A 193 -30.34 7.77 26.22
N ALA A 194 -30.90 8.87 26.72
CA ALA A 194 -32.23 9.34 26.37
C ALA A 194 -33.32 8.25 26.51
N GLY A 195 -33.25 7.44 27.57
CA GLY A 195 -34.21 6.37 27.88
C GLY A 195 -34.03 5.07 27.10
N GLU A 196 -33.08 5.00 26.16
CA GLU A 196 -32.74 3.77 25.44
C GLU A 196 -31.43 3.16 25.97
N SER A 197 -31.37 1.84 26.02
CA SER A 197 -30.19 1.08 26.43
C SER A 197 -29.35 0.66 25.21
N PHE A 198 -28.03 0.79 25.34
CA PHE A 198 -27.04 0.47 24.32
C PHE A 198 -25.98 -0.48 24.85
N GLU A 199 -25.72 -1.54 24.10
CA GLU A 199 -24.71 -2.54 24.44
C GLU A 199 -23.37 -2.22 23.78
N LEU A 200 -22.33 -2.09 24.62
CA LEU A 200 -20.93 -2.04 24.23
C LEU A 200 -20.32 -3.43 24.51
N PHE A 201 -19.65 -4.01 23.51
CA PHE A 201 -18.82 -5.21 23.72
C PHE A 201 -17.36 -4.80 23.68
N ALA A 202 -16.65 -4.92 24.80
CA ALA A 202 -15.31 -4.36 24.96
C ALA A 202 -14.33 -5.33 25.61
N ARG A 203 -13.07 -5.27 25.20
CA ARG A 203 -11.94 -5.87 25.91
C ARG A 203 -11.28 -4.84 26.82
N ASP A 204 -10.63 -5.33 27.87
CA ASP A 204 -9.80 -4.50 28.72
C ASP A 204 -8.57 -4.02 27.94
N ILE A 205 -8.39 -2.70 27.84
CA ILE A 205 -7.28 -2.10 27.09
C ILE A 205 -5.91 -2.48 27.65
N VAL A 206 -5.76 -2.57 28.97
CA VAL A 206 -4.51 -2.95 29.64
C VAL A 206 -4.14 -4.37 29.24
N GLU A 207 -5.14 -5.24 29.18
CA GLU A 207 -4.94 -6.61 28.76
C GLU A 207 -4.62 -6.70 27.26
N CYS A 208 -5.25 -5.92 26.39
CA CYS A 208 -4.85 -5.85 24.98
C CYS A 208 -3.41 -5.34 24.80
N LEU A 209 -2.98 -4.33 25.58
CA LEU A 209 -1.60 -3.82 25.55
C LEU A 209 -0.58 -4.89 25.97
N LYS A 210 -0.83 -5.58 27.09
CA LYS A 210 0.02 -6.69 27.54
C LYS A 210 0.10 -7.81 26.50
N ALA A 211 -0.98 -8.08 25.75
CA ALA A 211 -1.00 -9.12 24.73
C ALA A 211 -0.11 -8.77 23.52
N LEU A 212 -0.18 -7.51 23.04
CA LEU A 212 0.73 -7.04 21.98
C LEU A 212 2.18 -7.00 22.47
N TRP A 213 2.41 -6.46 23.67
CA TRP A 213 3.75 -6.30 24.24
C TRP A 213 4.44 -7.63 24.56
N GLY A 214 3.69 -8.59 25.07
CA GLY A 214 4.19 -9.90 25.52
C GLY A 214 4.35 -10.93 24.41
N ASN A 215 3.94 -10.64 23.17
CA ASN A 215 4.01 -11.63 22.09
C ASN A 215 5.48 -11.89 21.68
N PRO A 216 6.01 -13.12 21.84
CA PRO A 216 7.39 -13.45 21.46
C PRO A 216 7.71 -13.19 19.98
N GLU A 217 6.72 -13.35 19.09
CA GLU A 217 6.87 -13.08 17.65
C GLU A 217 7.20 -11.60 17.36
N PHE A 218 6.78 -10.69 18.24
CA PHE A 218 6.98 -9.26 18.06
C PHE A 218 8.28 -8.77 18.70
N LEU A 219 8.93 -9.54 19.57
CA LEU A 219 10.14 -9.13 20.27
C LEU A 219 11.23 -8.57 19.34
N PRO A 220 11.56 -9.20 18.18
CA PRO A 220 12.57 -8.65 17.26
C PRO A 220 12.17 -7.32 16.59
N TYR A 221 10.90 -6.94 16.68
CA TYR A 221 10.30 -5.77 16.03
C TYR A 221 9.81 -4.72 17.03
N LEU A 222 9.97 -4.96 18.34
CA LEU A 222 9.59 -4.01 19.38
C LEU A 222 10.69 -2.96 19.57
N VAL A 223 10.29 -1.70 19.45
CA VAL A 223 11.13 -0.54 19.73
C VAL A 223 10.79 0.00 21.12
N PHE A 224 11.80 0.15 21.96
CA PHE A 224 11.64 0.54 23.38
C PHE A 224 11.95 2.01 23.66
N GLU A 225 12.61 2.71 22.74
CA GLU A 225 12.95 4.12 22.91
C GLU A 225 12.77 4.91 21.61
N ALA A 226 12.72 6.24 21.73
CA ALA A 226 12.75 7.10 20.55
C ALA A 226 14.15 7.08 19.92
N GLU A 227 14.22 7.13 18.60
CA GLU A 227 15.49 7.11 17.87
C GLU A 227 15.49 8.20 16.80
N ARG A 228 16.67 8.67 16.40
CA ARG A 228 16.86 9.49 15.20
C ARG A 228 17.71 8.72 14.23
N HIS A 229 17.18 8.49 13.04
CA HIS A 229 17.87 7.75 11.98
C HIS A 229 18.38 8.74 10.95
N TYR A 230 19.61 8.54 10.51
CA TYR A 230 20.29 9.37 9.54
C TYR A 230 20.74 8.53 8.36
N ALA A 231 20.69 9.11 7.16
CA ALA A 231 21.17 8.45 5.94
C ALA A 231 22.71 8.47 5.86
N ASP A 232 23.34 9.31 6.66
CA ASP A 232 24.73 9.72 6.62
C ASP A 232 25.38 9.67 8.01
N GLY A 233 26.70 9.44 8.06
CA GLY A 233 27.46 9.31 9.30
C GLY A 233 27.65 10.62 10.07
N ASP A 234 27.59 11.76 9.38
CA ASP A 234 27.66 13.12 9.93
C ASP A 234 26.32 13.64 10.47
N GLN A 235 25.25 12.84 10.35
CA GLN A 235 23.93 13.09 10.92
C GLN A 235 23.21 14.34 10.35
N THR A 236 23.41 14.65 9.06
CA THR A 236 22.76 15.81 8.44
C THR A 236 21.43 15.45 7.77
N ILE A 237 21.27 14.22 7.28
CA ILE A 237 20.09 13.76 6.55
C ILE A 237 19.19 12.90 7.46
N TRP A 238 18.31 13.55 8.21
CA TRP A 238 17.33 12.86 9.07
C TRP A 238 16.26 12.13 8.25
N LEU A 239 16.07 10.83 8.54
CA LEU A 239 15.06 9.93 8.03
C LEU A 239 13.82 9.83 8.94
N PHE A 240 12.65 10.15 8.40
CA PHE A 240 11.34 9.96 9.01
C PHE A 240 10.63 8.76 8.38
N HIS A 241 10.32 7.71 9.14
CA HIS A 241 9.59 6.56 8.60
C HIS A 241 8.62 5.90 9.56
N ASP A 242 8.96 5.67 10.82
CA ASP A 242 8.07 5.06 11.82
C ASP A 242 7.89 6.00 13.03
N MET A 243 7.01 5.64 13.96
CA MET A 243 6.67 6.52 15.09
C MET A 243 7.88 6.86 15.98
N HIS A 244 8.79 5.90 16.19
CA HIS A 244 9.98 6.10 17.03
C HIS A 244 10.98 7.09 16.40
N THR A 245 10.96 7.23 15.07
CA THR A 245 11.77 8.22 14.32
C THR A 245 11.14 9.61 14.28
N GLY A 246 9.85 9.71 14.62
CA GLY A 246 9.11 10.97 14.63
C GLY A 246 9.38 11.80 15.88
N ARG A 247 9.24 13.13 15.75
CA ARG A 247 9.45 14.07 16.86
C ARG A 247 8.49 13.85 18.02
N TRP A 248 7.28 13.32 17.76
CA TRP A 248 6.26 13.14 18.79
C TRP A 248 6.75 12.24 19.93
N TRP A 249 7.42 11.12 19.61
CA TRP A 249 7.84 10.17 20.64
C TRP A 249 8.94 10.79 21.50
N TRP A 250 9.95 11.39 20.87
CA TRP A 250 11.05 12.09 21.56
C TRP A 250 10.53 13.18 22.51
N ASP A 251 9.63 14.04 22.00
CA ASP A 251 9.04 15.12 22.80
C ASP A 251 8.20 14.58 23.95
N THR A 252 7.46 13.48 23.71
CA THR A 252 6.61 12.86 24.72
C THR A 252 7.43 12.22 25.83
N GLN A 253 8.51 11.48 25.51
CA GLN A 253 9.46 10.93 26.48
C GLN A 253 9.96 12.04 27.42
N ARG A 254 10.42 13.17 26.85
CA ARG A 254 10.90 14.32 27.63
C ARG A 254 9.79 14.97 28.48
N ARG A 255 8.54 15.02 28.00
CA ARG A 255 7.40 15.55 28.78
C ARG A 255 7.09 14.65 29.98
N VAL A 256 7.07 13.34 29.79
CA VAL A 256 6.73 12.36 30.83
C VAL A 256 7.80 12.34 31.92
N GLU A 257 9.08 12.23 31.56
CA GLU A 257 10.19 12.25 32.54
C GLU A 257 10.21 13.53 33.38
N ARG A 258 10.04 14.70 32.73
CA ARG A 258 10.02 15.98 33.43
C ARG A 258 8.83 16.11 34.39
N LYS A 259 7.64 15.61 34.00
CA LYS A 259 6.43 15.69 34.83
C LYS A 259 6.48 14.70 35.99
N THR A 260 6.94 13.49 35.75
CA THR A 260 6.98 12.40 36.76
C THR A 260 8.23 12.44 37.63
N LYS A 261 9.31 13.09 37.17
CA LYS A 261 10.65 13.10 37.79
C LYS A 261 11.23 11.70 38.00
N LYS A 262 10.87 10.75 37.12
CA LYS A 262 11.36 9.37 37.14
C LYS A 262 12.19 9.06 35.89
N SER A 263 13.15 8.16 36.05
CA SER A 263 13.93 7.51 34.98
C SER A 263 13.44 6.06 34.77
N GLY A 264 13.93 5.37 33.75
CA GLY A 264 13.55 3.99 33.45
C GLY A 264 12.24 3.86 32.67
N LEU A 265 11.72 4.97 32.12
CA LEU A 265 10.36 5.03 31.58
C LEU A 265 10.34 4.69 30.10
N THR A 266 9.44 3.83 29.67
CA THR A 266 9.25 3.44 28.26
C THR A 266 7.89 3.92 27.76
N ILE A 267 7.84 4.81 26.77
CA ILE A 267 6.54 5.22 26.20
C ILE A 267 5.96 4.08 25.35
N VAL A 268 4.65 3.88 25.49
CA VAL A 268 3.86 3.00 24.63
C VAL A 268 2.85 3.85 23.86
N PRO A 269 3.18 4.28 22.63
CA PRO A 269 2.28 5.09 21.83
C PRO A 269 1.07 4.26 21.44
N ILE A 270 -0.13 4.67 21.82
CA ILE A 270 -1.36 3.98 21.45
C ILE A 270 -1.91 4.58 20.16
N ILE A 271 -2.22 3.71 19.20
CA ILE A 271 -2.87 4.06 17.94
C ILE A 271 -4.25 3.42 17.96
N LEU A 272 -5.29 4.24 17.81
CA LEU A 272 -6.67 3.79 17.71
C LEU A 272 -7.21 4.00 16.30
N SER A 273 -8.15 3.17 15.91
CA SER A 273 -8.96 3.43 14.71
C SER A 273 -10.36 2.93 14.89
N SER A 274 -11.34 3.66 14.37
CA SER A 274 -12.74 3.28 14.37
C SER A 274 -13.37 3.65 13.04
N ASP A 275 -14.30 2.82 12.57
CA ASP A 275 -15.12 3.12 11.43
C ASP A 275 -16.37 2.24 11.43
N LYS A 276 -17.52 2.81 11.02
CA LYS A 276 -18.78 2.08 10.94
C LYS A 276 -18.80 1.27 9.67
N THR A 277 -19.11 -0.01 9.77
CA THR A 277 -19.14 -0.92 8.63
C THR A 277 -20.45 -1.66 8.46
N GLN A 278 -20.90 -1.80 7.22
CA GLN A 278 -22.10 -2.55 6.88
C GLN A 278 -21.79 -4.05 6.80
N LEU A 279 -22.55 -4.85 7.56
CA LEU A 279 -22.42 -6.30 7.63
C LEU A 279 -23.23 -7.00 6.53
N THR A 280 -24.38 -6.43 6.14
CA THR A 280 -25.30 -7.01 5.14
C THR A 280 -25.81 -5.97 4.16
N VAL A 281 -25.95 -6.34 2.89
CA VAL A 281 -26.50 -5.48 1.83
C VAL A 281 -28.02 -5.26 1.96
N PHE A 282 -28.77 -6.29 2.39
CA PHE A 282 -30.24 -6.27 2.35
C PHE A 282 -30.95 -5.83 3.64
N ARG A 283 -30.24 -5.76 4.79
CA ARG A 283 -30.88 -5.53 6.11
C ARG A 283 -30.28 -4.38 6.92
N ASP A 284 -29.45 -3.53 6.31
CA ASP A 284 -28.83 -2.37 6.97
C ASP A 284 -28.15 -2.67 8.33
N LYS A 285 -27.70 -3.91 8.54
CA LYS A 285 -26.96 -4.29 9.75
C LYS A 285 -25.57 -3.62 9.71
N LEU A 286 -25.21 -2.95 10.80
CA LEU A 286 -23.97 -2.22 10.97
C LEU A 286 -23.18 -2.81 12.15
N ALA A 287 -21.86 -2.78 12.06
CA ALA A 287 -20.94 -2.92 13.18
C ALA A 287 -20.09 -1.65 13.29
N TYR A 288 -19.64 -1.33 14.50
CA TYR A 288 -18.77 -0.18 14.73
C TYR A 288 -17.53 -0.60 15.52
N PRO A 289 -16.59 -1.31 14.86
CA PRO A 289 -15.37 -1.77 15.50
C PRO A 289 -14.42 -0.63 15.89
N VAL A 290 -13.72 -0.82 17.00
CA VAL A 290 -12.56 -0.03 17.43
C VAL A 290 -11.34 -0.95 17.46
N TYR A 291 -10.30 -0.63 16.71
CA TYR A 291 -9.03 -1.36 16.73
C TYR A 291 -7.97 -0.60 17.52
N LEU A 292 -7.07 -1.37 18.13
CA LEU A 292 -5.96 -0.92 18.95
C LEU A 292 -4.65 -1.52 18.44
N THR A 293 -3.61 -0.70 18.35
CA THR A 293 -2.22 -1.15 18.18
C THR A 293 -1.25 -0.20 18.91
N ILE A 294 0.04 -0.57 18.96
CA ILE A 294 1.10 0.18 19.64
C ILE A 294 2.17 0.66 18.67
N GLY A 295 2.64 1.90 18.86
CA GLY A 295 3.71 2.52 18.07
C GLY A 295 5.06 1.81 18.18
N ASN A 296 5.25 1.02 19.25
CA ASN A 296 6.46 0.21 19.47
C ASN A 296 6.65 -0.91 18.46
N LEU A 297 5.57 -1.41 17.86
CA LEU A 297 5.67 -2.49 16.86
C LEU A 297 5.90 -1.88 15.48
N LEU A 298 6.96 -2.22 14.76
CA LEU A 298 7.22 -1.64 13.42
C LEU A 298 6.01 -1.70 12.48
N LYS A 299 5.82 -0.64 11.68
CA LYS A 299 4.65 -0.47 10.78
C LYS A 299 4.48 -1.60 9.78
N HIS A 300 5.57 -2.21 9.34
CA HIS A 300 5.54 -3.33 8.39
C HIS A 300 4.89 -4.58 9.00
N VAL A 301 4.99 -4.74 10.32
CA VAL A 301 4.29 -5.79 11.06
C VAL A 301 2.86 -5.37 11.37
N ARG A 302 2.64 -4.14 11.88
CA ARG A 302 1.29 -3.61 12.21
C ARG A 302 0.30 -3.68 11.05
N ARG A 303 0.77 -3.48 9.83
CA ARG A 303 -0.08 -3.40 8.62
C ARG A 303 -0.45 -4.74 8.03
N LYS A 304 0.08 -5.85 8.55
CA LYS A 304 -0.20 -7.21 8.07
C LYS A 304 -1.24 -7.86 9.00
N PRO A 305 -2.51 -8.01 8.57
CA PRO A 305 -3.53 -8.69 9.38
C PRO A 305 -3.10 -10.09 9.82
N SER A 306 -2.39 -10.82 8.96
CA SER A 306 -1.84 -12.15 9.25
C SER A 306 -0.85 -12.18 10.42
N ARG A 307 -0.15 -11.08 10.70
CA ARG A 307 0.76 -10.96 11.85
C ARG A 307 0.02 -10.65 13.15
N GLN A 308 -1.26 -10.26 13.10
CA GLN A 308 -2.08 -9.89 14.27
C GLN A 308 -1.47 -8.74 15.11
N GLY A 309 -0.83 -7.78 14.45
CA GLY A 309 -0.28 -6.58 15.11
C GLY A 309 -1.34 -5.56 15.54
N GLN A 310 -2.62 -5.82 15.29
CA GLN A 310 -3.75 -4.99 15.70
C GLN A 310 -4.80 -5.87 16.37
N ILE A 311 -5.44 -5.36 17.42
CA ILE A 311 -6.46 -6.06 18.20
C ILE A 311 -7.79 -5.32 18.06
N LEU A 312 -8.88 -6.06 17.84
CA LEU A 312 -10.23 -5.51 18.01
C LEU A 312 -10.47 -5.25 19.50
N LEU A 313 -10.54 -3.98 19.89
CA LEU A 313 -10.75 -3.53 21.26
C LEU A 313 -12.23 -3.57 21.64
N ALA A 314 -13.13 -3.12 20.75
CA ALA A 314 -14.56 -3.08 21.04
C ALA A 314 -15.45 -3.05 19.79
N TYR A 315 -16.72 -3.42 19.96
CA TYR A 315 -17.81 -3.00 19.08
C TYR A 315 -18.65 -1.94 19.78
N LEU A 316 -18.62 -0.71 19.25
CA LEU A 316 -19.44 0.39 19.73
C LEU A 316 -20.91 0.22 19.32
N PRO A 317 -21.85 0.81 20.09
CA PRO A 317 -23.26 0.80 19.72
C PRO A 317 -23.53 1.50 18.38
N THR A 318 -24.34 0.88 17.51
CA THR A 318 -24.82 1.48 16.26
C THR A 318 -26.27 1.93 16.41
N SER A 319 -26.51 3.05 17.10
CA SER A 319 -27.87 3.60 17.23
C SER A 319 -28.17 4.69 16.20
N LYS A 320 -29.44 4.77 15.80
CA LYS A 320 -30.01 5.88 15.03
C LYS A 320 -30.79 6.87 15.90
N LEU A 321 -31.02 6.58 17.20
CA LEU A 321 -31.82 7.38 18.16
C LEU A 321 -33.04 8.05 17.50
N LYS A 322 -33.86 7.28 16.78
CA LYS A 322 -34.90 7.82 15.90
C LYS A 322 -36.03 8.52 16.66
N HIS A 323 -36.22 8.19 17.94
CA HIS A 323 -37.18 8.83 18.84
C HIS A 323 -36.86 10.31 19.10
N ILE A 324 -35.59 10.71 18.99
CA ILE A 324 -35.20 12.12 19.06
C ILE A 324 -35.52 12.78 17.70
N THR A 325 -36.61 13.53 17.66
CA THR A 325 -37.12 14.19 16.44
C THR A 325 -36.22 15.34 15.98
N ASN A 326 -35.63 16.10 16.92
CA ASN A 326 -34.72 17.18 16.59
C ASN A 326 -33.36 16.63 16.09
N LYS A 327 -33.03 16.92 14.82
CA LYS A 327 -31.81 16.42 14.17
C LYS A 327 -30.54 16.83 14.91
N SER A 328 -30.43 18.08 15.35
CA SER A 328 -29.24 18.59 16.04
C SER A 328 -29.06 17.96 17.42
N ALA A 329 -30.15 17.85 18.19
CA ALA A 329 -30.15 17.18 19.48
C ALA A 329 -29.78 15.69 19.33
N ARG A 330 -30.30 15.03 18.30
CA ARG A 330 -29.98 13.64 17.98
C ARG A 330 -28.50 13.46 17.62
N CYS A 331 -27.96 14.32 16.75
CA CYS A 331 -26.53 14.27 16.40
C CYS A 331 -25.65 14.48 17.63
N CYS A 332 -26.02 15.41 18.53
CA CYS A 332 -25.31 15.62 19.79
C CYS A 332 -25.39 14.39 20.71
N ALA A 333 -26.57 13.78 20.87
CA ALA A 333 -26.75 12.58 21.68
C ALA A 333 -25.94 11.38 21.17
N VAL A 334 -25.91 11.15 19.85
CA VAL A 334 -25.06 10.10 19.25
C VAL A 334 -23.58 10.38 19.49
N ALA A 335 -23.16 11.63 19.39
CA ALA A 335 -21.76 12.00 19.66
C ALA A 335 -21.40 11.81 21.14
N ASN A 336 -22.25 12.25 22.07
CA ASN A 336 -22.07 12.01 23.50
C ASN A 336 -22.01 10.51 23.82
N LEU A 337 -22.84 9.67 23.20
CA LEU A 337 -22.78 8.21 23.35
C LEU A 337 -21.41 7.65 22.90
N PHE A 338 -20.89 8.13 21.76
CA PHE A 338 -19.56 7.75 21.28
C PHE A 338 -18.47 8.14 22.29
N HIS A 339 -18.46 9.40 22.76
CA HIS A 339 -17.46 9.86 23.72
C HIS A 339 -17.58 9.17 25.09
N ALA A 340 -18.80 8.84 25.54
CA ALA A 340 -19.01 8.07 26.76
C ALA A 340 -18.44 6.64 26.64
N CYS A 341 -18.71 5.96 25.51
CA CYS A 341 -18.16 4.63 25.26
C CYS A 341 -16.62 4.66 25.16
N MET A 342 -16.06 5.60 24.40
CA MET A 342 -14.61 5.76 24.28
C MET A 342 -13.97 6.16 25.62
N GLY A 343 -14.62 6.99 26.41
CA GLY A 343 -14.18 7.38 27.76
C GLY A 343 -14.11 6.17 28.69
N PHE A 344 -15.11 5.29 28.65
CA PHE A 344 -15.08 4.02 29.37
C PHE A 344 -13.92 3.11 28.92
N LEU A 345 -13.72 2.95 27.61
CA LEU A 345 -12.66 2.11 27.05
C LEU A 345 -11.25 2.59 27.44
N LEU A 346 -11.04 3.91 27.45
CA LEU A 346 -9.73 4.52 27.67
C LEU A 346 -9.51 4.96 29.13
N LYS A 347 -10.49 4.77 30.02
CA LYS A 347 -10.42 5.17 31.43
C LYS A 347 -9.13 4.72 32.13
N PRO A 348 -8.61 3.49 31.93
CA PRO A 348 -7.36 3.07 32.57
C PRO A 348 -6.14 3.93 32.18
N LEU A 349 -6.15 4.55 30.99
CA LEU A 349 -5.03 5.35 30.48
C LEU A 349 -4.87 6.69 31.18
N GLU A 350 -5.94 7.23 31.79
CA GLU A 350 -5.90 8.49 32.54
C GLU A 350 -4.85 8.43 33.66
N THR A 351 -4.81 7.30 34.40
CA THR A 351 -3.84 7.08 35.47
C THR A 351 -2.54 6.48 34.94
N LEU A 352 -2.64 5.44 34.10
CA LEU A 352 -1.46 4.66 33.68
C LEU A 352 -0.49 5.47 32.80
N GLY A 353 -0.98 6.47 32.07
CA GLY A 353 -0.11 7.36 31.30
C GLY A 353 0.88 8.13 32.20
N GLU A 354 0.49 8.47 33.44
CA GLU A 354 1.33 9.17 34.41
C GLU A 354 2.09 8.22 35.35
N THR A 355 1.41 7.20 35.87
CA THR A 355 2.01 6.30 36.88
C THR A 355 2.90 5.22 36.28
N GLY A 356 2.63 4.81 35.04
CA GLY A 356 3.27 3.69 34.37
C GLY A 356 2.61 2.35 34.68
N LEU A 357 2.92 1.35 33.86
CA LEU A 357 2.45 -0.02 33.92
C LEU A 357 3.64 -0.96 33.70
N LEU A 358 3.89 -1.88 34.63
CA LEU A 358 4.89 -2.92 34.42
C LEU A 358 4.39 -3.92 33.39
N MET A 359 5.06 -4.01 32.24
CA MET A 359 4.72 -4.97 31.18
C MET A 359 5.90 -5.89 30.86
N ARG A 360 5.60 -7.18 30.72
CA ARG A 360 6.55 -8.25 30.40
C ARG A 360 6.56 -8.54 28.91
N SER A 361 7.71 -8.44 28.26
CA SER A 361 7.91 -8.84 26.86
C SER A 361 8.13 -10.35 26.72
N GLY A 362 8.14 -10.86 25.47
CA GLY A 362 8.23 -12.31 25.19
C GLY A 362 9.47 -13.03 25.75
N ASP A 363 10.55 -12.28 25.97
CA ASP A 363 11.81 -12.71 26.61
C ASP A 363 11.75 -12.78 28.14
N GLY A 364 10.64 -12.39 28.75
CA GLY A 364 10.51 -12.31 30.20
C GLY A 364 10.99 -10.99 30.81
N ALA A 365 11.58 -10.08 30.03
CA ALA A 365 11.99 -8.77 30.52
C ALA A 365 10.78 -7.89 30.87
N VAL A 366 10.80 -7.29 32.05
CA VAL A 366 9.75 -6.40 32.56
C VAL A 366 10.22 -4.95 32.45
N ARG A 367 9.42 -4.09 31.83
CA ARG A 367 9.71 -2.66 31.65
C ARG A 367 8.60 -1.80 32.24
N ASN A 368 8.96 -0.60 32.72
CA ASN A 368 7.98 0.38 33.17
C ASN A 368 7.42 1.17 31.99
N CYS A 369 6.23 0.80 31.54
CA CYS A 369 5.64 1.26 30.30
C CYS A 369 4.54 2.32 30.55
N HIS A 370 4.60 3.44 29.84
CA HIS A 370 3.63 4.53 29.94
C HIS A 370 2.76 4.57 28.67
N PRO A 371 1.55 3.98 28.71
CA PRO A 371 0.65 3.97 27.57
C PRO A 371 0.00 5.35 27.36
N ILE A 372 0.21 5.94 26.18
CA ILE A 372 -0.24 7.30 25.86
C ILE A 372 -0.91 7.31 24.49
N LEU A 373 -2.13 7.86 24.38
CA LEU A 373 -2.80 8.03 23.09
C LEU A 373 -1.98 8.95 22.18
N ALA A 374 -1.50 8.39 21.10
CA ALA A 374 -0.62 9.08 20.15
C ALA A 374 -1.37 9.50 18.90
N ALA A 375 -2.09 8.56 18.28
CA ALA A 375 -2.74 8.74 16.98
C ALA A 375 -4.15 8.14 16.96
N TYR A 376 -5.03 8.76 16.18
CA TYR A 376 -6.38 8.28 15.89
C TYR A 376 -6.62 8.28 14.38
N CYS A 377 -6.81 7.10 13.82
CA CYS A 377 -7.06 6.90 12.39
C CYS A 377 -8.57 6.75 12.14
N GLY A 378 -9.10 7.55 11.22
CA GLY A 378 -10.51 7.51 10.82
C GLY A 378 -10.72 8.37 9.59
N ASP A 379 -11.89 8.25 8.95
CA ASP A 379 -12.27 9.12 7.85
C ASP A 379 -12.65 10.53 8.35
N TYR A 380 -12.94 11.48 7.45
CA TYR A 380 -13.20 12.86 7.87
C TYR A 380 -14.37 13.02 8.86
N PRO A 381 -15.57 12.45 8.60
CA PRO A 381 -16.64 12.40 9.59
C PRO A 381 -16.19 11.89 10.96
N GLU A 382 -15.48 10.76 11.00
CA GLU A 382 -14.98 10.17 12.25
C GLU A 382 -13.96 11.08 12.93
N GLN A 383 -13.03 11.67 12.19
CA GLN A 383 -12.04 12.62 12.71
C GLN A 383 -12.74 13.80 13.40
N THR A 384 -13.77 14.38 12.77
CA THR A 384 -14.53 15.50 13.37
C THR A 384 -15.44 15.08 14.53
N LEU A 385 -15.80 13.79 14.63
CA LEU A 385 -16.48 13.25 15.79
C LEU A 385 -15.49 13.16 16.95
N VAL A 386 -14.33 12.54 16.73
CA VAL A 386 -13.26 12.35 17.72
C VAL A 386 -12.74 13.66 18.29
N THR A 387 -12.46 14.66 17.44
CA THR A 387 -11.95 15.97 17.86
C THR A 387 -13.05 16.93 18.31
N CYS A 388 -14.31 16.53 18.20
CA CYS A 388 -15.47 17.39 18.42
C CYS A 388 -15.46 18.65 17.53
N THR A 389 -14.82 18.67 16.37
CA THR A 389 -14.76 19.86 15.49
C THR A 389 -15.86 19.84 14.41
N THR A 390 -16.03 20.96 13.71
CA THR A 390 -16.94 21.10 12.56
C THR A 390 -16.22 21.15 11.21
N HIS A 391 -15.01 21.72 11.17
CA HIS A 391 -14.22 21.95 9.96
C HIS A 391 -12.90 21.17 10.03
N CYS A 392 -11.75 21.84 9.97
CA CYS A 392 -10.46 21.18 10.14
C CYS A 392 -10.34 20.54 11.54
N PRO A 393 -10.04 19.23 11.65
CA PRO A 393 -9.88 18.57 12.94
C PRO A 393 -8.56 18.93 13.64
N THR A 394 -7.64 19.62 12.96
CA THR A 394 -6.33 19.97 13.50
C THR A 394 -6.20 21.45 13.85
N CYS A 395 -6.50 22.36 12.93
CA CYS A 395 -6.30 23.80 13.11
C CYS A 395 -7.63 24.58 13.21
N PRO A 396 -7.62 25.81 13.76
CA PRO A 396 -8.82 26.63 13.94
C PRO A 396 -9.26 27.42 12.69
N VAL A 397 -8.92 26.95 11.48
CA VAL A 397 -9.25 27.67 10.24
C VAL A 397 -10.78 27.82 10.05
N PRO A 398 -11.28 29.01 9.67
CA PRO A 398 -12.67 29.22 9.30
C PRO A 398 -13.08 28.45 8.04
N GLN A 399 -14.39 28.17 7.89
CA GLN A 399 -14.91 27.39 6.76
C GLN A 399 -14.64 28.01 5.39
N ASN A 400 -14.84 29.33 5.28
CA ASN A 400 -14.65 30.11 4.06
C ASN A 400 -13.18 30.28 3.68
N GLU A 401 -12.25 29.91 4.56
CA GLU A 401 -10.80 29.98 4.34
C GLU A 401 -10.15 28.60 4.15
N LEU A 402 -10.92 27.51 4.17
CA LEU A 402 -10.38 26.15 4.01
C LEU A 402 -9.55 26.00 2.72
N GLY A 403 -9.98 26.65 1.65
CA GLY A 403 -9.30 26.65 0.37
C GLY A 403 -8.08 27.57 0.33
N ASN A 404 -7.79 28.38 1.34
CA ASN A 404 -6.60 29.24 1.33
C ASN A 404 -5.42 28.53 2.03
N PRO A 405 -4.36 28.14 1.29
CA PRO A 405 -3.19 27.50 1.91
C PRO A 405 -2.44 28.42 2.89
N LYS A 406 -2.62 29.75 2.81
CA LYS A 406 -2.03 30.70 3.75
C LYS A 406 -2.76 30.75 5.09
N SER A 407 -4.02 30.30 5.14
CA SER A 407 -4.84 30.27 6.37
C SER A 407 -4.58 29.01 7.23
N VAL A 408 -3.62 28.19 6.85
CA VAL A 408 -3.24 26.98 7.58
C VAL A 408 -2.54 27.39 8.89
N GLY A 409 -3.29 27.34 9.99
CA GLY A 409 -2.78 27.62 11.32
C GLY A 409 -2.12 26.43 12.01
N ALA A 410 -1.46 26.70 13.14
CA ALA A 410 -0.98 25.67 14.05
C ALA A 410 -2.14 24.83 14.61
N ALA A 411 -1.82 23.64 15.13
CA ALA A 411 -2.80 22.80 15.80
C ALA A 411 -3.45 23.52 16.99
N ARG A 412 -4.75 23.27 17.19
CA ARG A 412 -5.52 23.85 18.30
C ARG A 412 -4.84 23.53 19.63
N LYS A 413 -4.75 24.56 20.48
CA LYS A 413 -4.20 24.42 21.84
C LYS A 413 -5.26 23.77 22.72
N LEU A 414 -4.88 22.76 23.51
CA LEU A 414 -5.83 22.01 24.34
C LEU A 414 -6.38 22.84 25.51
N LYS A 415 -5.52 23.61 26.20
CA LYS A 415 -5.89 24.35 27.41
C LYS A 415 -7.10 25.30 27.20
N PRO A 416 -7.13 26.19 26.19
CA PRO A 416 -8.30 27.03 25.94
C PRO A 416 -9.57 26.23 25.62
N ILE A 417 -9.44 25.04 25.01
CA ILE A 417 -10.59 24.19 24.71
C ILE A 417 -11.14 23.54 25.99
N LEU A 418 -10.28 23.10 26.91
CA LEU A 418 -10.73 22.59 28.21
C LEU A 418 -11.46 23.68 29.01
N GLU A 419 -10.95 24.92 29.01
CA GLU A 419 -11.62 26.07 29.65
C GLU A 419 -13.01 26.34 29.05
N VAL A 420 -13.19 26.12 27.73
CA VAL A 420 -14.50 26.20 27.08
C VAL A 420 -15.41 25.04 27.51
N LEU A 421 -14.88 23.82 27.67
CA LEU A 421 -15.66 22.68 28.12
C LEU A 421 -16.18 22.87 29.55
N ASP A 422 -15.39 23.50 30.43
CA ASP A 422 -15.76 23.80 31.83
C ASP A 422 -16.97 24.75 31.94
N THR A 423 -17.26 25.55 30.91
CA THR A 423 -18.43 26.45 30.86
C THR A 423 -19.77 25.71 30.84
N ILE A 424 -19.77 24.36 30.70
CA ILE A 424 -20.97 23.53 30.86
C ILE A 424 -21.63 23.73 32.23
N THR A 425 -20.83 24.04 33.25
CA THR A 425 -21.29 24.32 34.62
C THR A 425 -22.05 25.64 34.74
N GLU A 426 -21.89 26.55 33.77
CA GLU A 426 -22.49 27.87 33.74
C GLU A 426 -23.81 27.90 32.94
N GLY A 427 -24.27 26.74 32.47
CA GLY A 427 -25.56 26.54 31.79
C GLY A 427 -25.46 26.33 30.27
N PRO A 428 -26.48 25.70 29.66
CA PRO A 428 -26.42 25.18 28.28
C PRO A 428 -26.26 26.27 27.21
N THR A 429 -26.82 27.47 27.44
CA THR A 429 -26.76 28.58 26.49
C THR A 429 -25.35 29.14 26.36
N LYS A 430 -24.68 29.43 27.50
CA LYS A 430 -23.30 29.93 27.51
C LYS A 430 -22.34 28.89 26.96
N TYR A 431 -22.51 27.64 27.39
CA TYR A 431 -21.73 26.50 26.88
C TYR A 431 -21.80 26.35 25.35
N THR A 432 -23.01 26.36 24.79
CA THR A 432 -23.20 26.25 23.33
C THR A 432 -22.59 27.43 22.58
N HIS A 433 -22.69 28.64 23.14
CA HIS A 433 -22.09 29.84 22.57
C HIS A 433 -20.56 29.76 22.55
N SER A 434 -19.93 29.47 23.69
CA SER A 434 -18.47 29.35 23.82
C SER A 434 -17.91 28.21 22.95
N CYS A 435 -18.61 27.07 22.85
CA CYS A 435 -18.23 25.99 21.93
C CYS A 435 -18.22 26.45 20.47
N ARG A 436 -19.24 27.22 20.06
CA ARG A 436 -19.36 27.74 18.70
C ARG A 436 -18.22 28.71 18.37
N GLU A 437 -17.88 29.62 19.29
CA GLU A 437 -16.76 30.55 19.11
C GLU A 437 -15.40 29.83 19.03
N ALA A 438 -15.23 28.76 19.82
CA ALA A 438 -14.04 27.91 19.76
C ALA A 438 -14.01 26.98 18.53
N GLY A 439 -15.09 26.90 17.75
CA GLY A 439 -15.21 26.03 16.58
C GLY A 439 -15.28 24.53 16.92
N ILE A 440 -15.87 24.20 18.07
CA ILE A 440 -16.12 22.83 18.53
C ILE A 440 -17.62 22.58 18.73
N LYS A 441 -18.02 21.32 18.70
CA LYS A 441 -19.37 20.85 19.00
C LYS A 441 -19.57 20.80 20.53
N PRO A 442 -20.77 21.12 21.04
CA PRO A 442 -21.08 21.10 22.47
C PRO A 442 -21.24 19.65 22.98
N ILE A 443 -20.11 18.94 23.12
CA ILE A 443 -20.00 17.57 23.65
C ILE A 443 -19.66 17.61 25.13
N GLN A 444 -20.49 16.99 25.96
CA GLN A 444 -20.45 17.15 27.42
C GLN A 444 -19.09 16.79 28.04
N HIS A 445 -18.64 15.55 27.81
CA HIS A 445 -17.37 15.04 28.30
C HIS A 445 -16.66 14.27 27.18
N PRO A 446 -15.83 14.94 26.36
CA PRO A 446 -15.02 14.27 25.36
C PRO A 446 -14.06 13.27 26.01
N PHE A 447 -13.96 12.05 25.49
CA PHE A 447 -13.13 10.98 26.09
C PHE A 447 -11.64 11.34 26.34
N TRP A 448 -11.12 12.35 25.64
CA TRP A 448 -9.73 12.79 25.73
C TRP A 448 -9.50 13.90 26.77
N GLU A 449 -10.54 14.39 27.43
CA GLU A 449 -10.52 15.49 28.42
C GLU A 449 -9.49 15.25 29.53
N HIS A 450 -9.41 14.02 30.05
CA HIS A 450 -8.56 13.65 31.18
C HIS A 450 -7.32 12.83 30.79
N LEU A 451 -7.07 12.61 29.50
CA LEU A 451 -5.93 11.81 29.07
C LEU A 451 -4.61 12.58 29.21
N PRO A 452 -3.62 12.07 29.96
CA PRO A 452 -2.38 12.78 30.20
C PRO A 452 -1.50 12.83 28.96
N PHE A 453 -0.80 13.95 28.76
CA PHE A 453 0.15 14.18 27.66
C PHE A 453 -0.43 14.14 26.23
N VAL A 454 -1.76 14.09 26.09
CA VAL A 454 -2.49 14.06 24.81
C VAL A 454 -2.86 15.46 24.36
N ASN A 455 -2.77 15.71 23.05
CA ASN A 455 -3.51 16.80 22.40
C ASN A 455 -4.21 16.19 21.17
N ILE A 456 -5.52 15.98 21.29
CA ILE A 456 -6.31 15.24 20.29
C ILE A 456 -6.22 15.86 18.89
N PHE A 457 -6.12 17.19 18.80
CA PHE A 457 -6.04 17.92 17.53
C PHE A 457 -4.71 17.66 16.79
N ARG A 458 -3.68 17.21 17.51
CA ARG A 458 -2.42 16.73 16.94
C ARG A 458 -2.40 15.23 16.69
N SER A 459 -3.36 14.47 17.22
CA SER A 459 -3.41 13.00 17.09
C SER A 459 -4.13 12.55 15.81
N ILE A 460 -4.71 13.46 15.03
CA ILE A 460 -5.35 13.13 13.75
C ILE A 460 -4.29 12.98 12.67
N THR A 461 -4.21 11.79 12.10
CA THR A 461 -3.16 11.41 11.15
C THR A 461 -3.64 11.47 9.69
N PRO A 462 -2.71 11.64 8.72
CA PRO A 462 -3.04 11.61 7.31
C PRO A 462 -3.64 10.28 6.85
N ASP A 463 -4.65 10.33 5.98
CA ASP A 463 -5.28 9.15 5.38
C ASP A 463 -5.28 9.25 3.84
N VAL A 464 -4.35 8.53 3.22
CA VAL A 464 -4.21 8.48 1.76
C VAL A 464 -5.47 7.92 1.08
N LEU A 465 -6.16 6.96 1.70
CA LEU A 465 -7.34 6.34 1.11
C LEU A 465 -8.52 7.31 1.08
N HIS A 466 -8.94 7.81 2.25
CA HIS A 466 -10.15 8.63 2.33
C HIS A 466 -9.95 10.09 1.97
N GLN A 467 -8.76 10.66 2.21
CA GLN A 467 -8.47 12.07 1.92
C GLN A 467 -7.96 12.27 0.49
N LEU A 468 -7.01 11.44 0.03
CA LEU A 468 -6.44 11.60 -1.31
C LEU A 468 -7.25 10.84 -2.36
N TYR A 469 -7.30 9.51 -2.33
CA TYR A 469 -7.98 8.73 -3.38
C TYR A 469 -9.50 9.00 -3.42
N GLN A 470 -10.20 8.78 -2.32
CA GLN A 470 -11.65 8.99 -2.19
C GLN A 470 -12.04 10.45 -1.87
N GLY A 471 -11.06 11.37 -1.91
CA GLY A 471 -11.27 12.80 -1.75
C GLY A 471 -10.75 13.56 -2.95
N ASN A 472 -9.52 14.05 -2.86
CA ASN A 472 -8.92 14.95 -3.85
C ASN A 472 -8.88 14.34 -5.26
N ILE A 473 -8.46 13.09 -5.42
CA ILE A 473 -8.38 12.40 -6.71
C ILE A 473 -9.77 12.11 -7.29
N LYS A 474 -10.71 11.62 -6.48
CA LYS A 474 -12.09 11.42 -6.90
C LYS A 474 -12.68 12.69 -7.51
N HIS A 475 -12.48 13.83 -6.84
CA HIS A 475 -12.92 15.12 -7.36
C HIS A 475 -12.14 15.53 -8.62
N LEU A 476 -10.83 15.36 -8.63
CA LEU A 476 -9.97 15.67 -9.78
C LEU A 476 -10.40 14.92 -11.04
N VAL A 477 -10.63 13.60 -10.95
CA VAL A 477 -11.11 12.78 -12.07
C VAL A 477 -12.47 13.27 -12.58
N SER A 478 -13.38 13.63 -11.67
CA SER A 478 -14.68 14.21 -12.03
C SER A 478 -14.53 15.56 -12.76
N TRP A 479 -13.62 16.43 -12.28
CA TRP A 479 -13.36 17.71 -12.92
C TRP A 479 -12.71 17.56 -14.29
N LEU A 480 -11.80 16.60 -14.46
CA LEU A 480 -11.18 16.32 -15.75
C LEU A 480 -12.18 15.80 -16.79
N LYS A 481 -13.12 14.93 -16.38
CA LYS A 481 -14.23 14.48 -17.25
C LYS A 481 -15.04 15.67 -17.79
N LYS A 482 -15.34 16.65 -16.93
CA LYS A 482 -16.03 17.89 -17.31
C LYS A 482 -15.18 18.81 -18.18
N ALA A 483 -13.91 19.02 -17.83
CA ALA A 483 -13.00 19.90 -18.56
C ALA A 483 -12.67 19.39 -19.97
N CYS A 484 -12.33 18.10 -20.07
CA CYS A 484 -11.78 17.52 -21.28
C CYS A 484 -12.84 16.83 -22.16
N GLY A 485 -13.96 16.42 -21.56
CA GLY A 485 -15.00 15.61 -22.20
C GLY A 485 -14.78 14.11 -22.01
N GLU A 486 -15.81 13.42 -21.51
CA GLU A 486 -15.79 11.99 -21.19
C GLU A 486 -15.37 11.12 -22.39
N ALA A 487 -15.98 11.35 -23.56
CA ALA A 487 -15.69 10.57 -24.76
C ALA A 487 -14.21 10.65 -25.20
N LYS A 488 -13.57 11.82 -25.03
CA LYS A 488 -12.15 11.99 -25.37
C LYS A 488 -11.24 11.26 -24.39
N ILE A 489 -11.53 11.35 -23.09
CA ILE A 489 -10.80 10.60 -22.05
C ILE A 489 -10.92 9.10 -22.31
N ASP A 490 -12.14 8.60 -22.53
CA ASP A 490 -12.38 7.18 -22.74
C ASP A 490 -11.78 6.66 -24.04
N ALA A 491 -11.75 7.47 -25.10
CA ALA A 491 -11.03 7.13 -26.33
C ALA A 491 -9.53 6.92 -26.06
N ARG A 492 -8.90 7.78 -25.25
CA ARG A 492 -7.47 7.66 -24.93
C ARG A 492 -7.18 6.50 -23.97
N CYS A 493 -8.01 6.30 -22.95
CA CYS A 493 -7.93 5.15 -22.03
C CYS A 493 -7.86 3.81 -22.79
N ARG A 494 -8.73 3.64 -23.79
CA ARG A 494 -8.83 2.40 -24.60
C ARG A 494 -7.59 2.08 -25.43
N ARG A 495 -6.71 3.06 -25.61
CA ARG A 495 -5.53 3.02 -26.49
C ARG A 495 -4.22 2.97 -25.71
N LEU A 496 -4.27 2.86 -24.38
CA LEU A 496 -3.07 2.65 -23.57
C LEU A 496 -2.47 1.27 -23.86
N PRO A 497 -1.15 1.14 -24.00
CA PRO A 497 -0.51 -0.16 -24.14
C PRO A 497 -0.56 -0.95 -22.83
N PRO A 498 -0.52 -2.30 -22.89
CA PRO A 498 -0.44 -3.13 -21.69
C PRO A 498 0.89 -2.92 -20.95
N ASN A 499 0.85 -3.06 -19.62
CA ASN A 499 2.02 -3.17 -18.75
C ASN A 499 1.60 -3.87 -17.45
N HIS A 500 2.51 -4.57 -16.77
CA HIS A 500 2.22 -5.29 -15.53
C HIS A 500 1.49 -4.43 -14.48
N ASN A 501 1.89 -3.17 -14.36
CA ASN A 501 1.41 -2.25 -13.33
C ASN A 501 0.23 -1.39 -13.79
N ILE A 502 -0.35 -1.62 -14.97
CA ILE A 502 -1.42 -0.80 -15.54
C ILE A 502 -2.65 -1.65 -15.84
N ARG A 503 -3.77 -1.33 -15.18
CA ARG A 503 -5.08 -1.88 -15.55
C ARG A 503 -5.62 -1.18 -16.80
N LEU A 504 -5.93 -1.95 -17.83
CA LEU A 504 -6.55 -1.45 -19.06
C LEU A 504 -8.07 -1.31 -18.91
N PHE A 505 -8.57 -0.09 -19.06
CA PHE A 505 -10.01 0.21 -19.06
C PHE A 505 -10.53 0.26 -20.51
N LEU A 506 -10.79 -0.91 -21.10
CA LEU A 506 -11.21 -1.05 -22.52
C LEU A 506 -12.59 -0.44 -22.83
N LYS A 507 -13.40 -0.13 -21.82
CA LYS A 507 -14.66 0.63 -21.96
C LYS A 507 -14.52 2.10 -21.51
N GLY A 508 -13.31 2.56 -21.21
CA GLY A 508 -13.08 3.87 -20.59
C GLY A 508 -13.33 3.88 -19.08
N ILE A 509 -13.20 5.06 -18.49
CA ILE A 509 -13.35 5.31 -17.05
C ILE A 509 -14.62 6.12 -16.72
N SER A 510 -15.34 6.63 -17.71
CA SER A 510 -16.55 7.45 -17.49
C SER A 510 -17.72 6.64 -16.92
N HIS A 511 -17.90 5.41 -17.40
CA HIS A 511 -19.00 4.52 -17.00
C HIS A 511 -18.81 3.81 -15.64
N LEU A 512 -17.66 3.99 -14.98
CA LEU A 512 -17.39 3.32 -13.71
C LEU A 512 -18.28 3.92 -12.61
N GLY A 513 -19.25 3.13 -12.16
CA GLY A 513 -20.04 3.43 -10.97
C GLY A 513 -19.31 3.04 -9.69
N ARG A 514 -19.36 3.88 -8.66
CA ARG A 514 -18.82 3.60 -7.30
C ARG A 514 -17.33 3.20 -7.28
N VAL A 515 -16.51 4.00 -7.95
CA VAL A 515 -15.05 3.82 -8.07
C VAL A 515 -14.38 3.72 -6.69
N THR A 516 -13.72 2.59 -6.44
CA THR A 516 -13.00 2.26 -5.19
C THR A 516 -11.64 2.95 -5.09
N GLY A 517 -11.01 2.94 -3.92
CA GLY A 517 -9.67 3.52 -3.74
C GLY A 517 -8.61 2.84 -4.61
N THR A 518 -8.70 1.51 -4.76
CA THR A 518 -7.85 0.73 -5.66
C THR A 518 -8.02 1.13 -7.12
N GLU A 519 -9.24 1.42 -7.57
CA GLU A 519 -9.48 1.88 -8.94
C GLU A 519 -8.97 3.31 -9.17
N HIS A 520 -9.13 4.21 -8.19
CA HIS A 520 -8.50 5.53 -8.26
C HIS A 520 -6.97 5.44 -8.30
N ASP A 521 -6.34 4.52 -7.54
CA ASP A 521 -4.91 4.24 -7.65
C ASP A 521 -4.53 3.82 -9.08
N GLN A 522 -5.30 2.92 -9.70
CA GLN A 522 -5.07 2.53 -11.09
C GLN A 522 -5.21 3.70 -12.07
N ILE A 523 -6.23 4.55 -11.91
CA ILE A 523 -6.46 5.72 -12.78
C ILE A 523 -5.31 6.74 -12.64
N CYS A 524 -4.83 6.99 -11.42
CA CYS A 524 -3.70 7.89 -11.16
C CYS A 524 -2.44 7.50 -11.93
N ARG A 525 -2.27 6.21 -12.27
CA ARG A 525 -1.07 5.73 -12.97
C ARG A 525 -0.97 6.21 -14.42
N PHE A 526 -2.07 6.64 -15.04
CA PHE A 526 -2.06 7.06 -16.44
C PHE A 526 -2.82 8.36 -16.74
N ILE A 527 -3.62 8.88 -15.80
CA ILE A 527 -4.53 10.02 -16.04
C ILE A 527 -3.82 11.26 -16.57
N LEU A 528 -2.59 11.55 -16.11
CA LEU A 528 -1.82 12.69 -16.60
C LEU A 528 -1.55 12.56 -18.10
N GLY A 529 -1.07 11.39 -18.55
CA GLY A 529 -0.77 11.18 -19.96
C GLY A 529 -2.00 11.20 -20.87
N LEU A 530 -3.20 10.97 -20.33
CA LEU A 530 -4.44 11.12 -21.09
C LEU A 530 -4.82 12.57 -21.37
N ILE A 531 -4.25 13.56 -20.66
CA ILE A 531 -4.68 14.96 -20.76
C ILE A 531 -3.61 15.90 -21.32
N ILE A 532 -2.36 15.46 -21.47
CA ILE A 532 -1.22 16.32 -21.89
C ILE A 532 -1.52 17.13 -23.15
N ASP A 533 -2.05 16.48 -24.18
CA ASP A 533 -2.28 17.03 -25.51
C ASP A 533 -3.78 17.21 -25.83
N ILE A 534 -4.66 17.17 -24.84
CA ILE A 534 -6.10 17.36 -25.06
C ILE A 534 -6.43 18.83 -25.28
N LYS A 535 -7.21 19.11 -26.33
CA LYS A 535 -7.77 20.46 -26.53
C LYS A 535 -9.05 20.62 -25.72
N ILE A 536 -9.00 21.52 -24.75
CA ILE A 536 -10.16 21.97 -23.97
C ILE A 536 -10.99 22.93 -24.87
N PRO A 537 -12.29 22.67 -25.10
CA PRO A 537 -13.15 23.54 -25.89
C PRO A 537 -13.22 24.96 -25.30
N ASN A 538 -13.21 25.98 -26.16
CA ASN A 538 -13.40 27.39 -25.79
C ASN A 538 -12.43 27.92 -24.71
N ALA A 539 -11.29 27.25 -24.51
CA ALA A 539 -10.34 27.62 -23.48
C ALA A 539 -9.37 28.71 -23.96
N ARG A 540 -9.08 29.68 -23.08
CA ARG A 540 -8.03 30.68 -23.28
C ARG A 540 -6.66 30.01 -23.46
N ARG A 541 -5.73 30.72 -24.11
CA ARG A 541 -4.35 30.24 -24.29
C ARG A 541 -3.73 29.96 -22.92
N GLY A 542 -3.09 28.81 -22.76
CA GLY A 542 -2.41 28.42 -21.51
C GLY A 542 -3.29 27.66 -20.49
N THR A 543 -4.62 27.58 -20.68
CA THR A 543 -5.51 26.81 -19.80
C THR A 543 -5.14 25.34 -19.73
N THR A 544 -4.77 24.72 -20.86
CA THR A 544 -4.34 23.31 -20.89
C THR A 544 -3.07 23.09 -20.08
N ALA A 545 -2.08 23.98 -20.20
CA ALA A 545 -0.85 23.90 -19.42
C ALA A 545 -1.11 24.04 -17.91
N ARG A 546 -1.99 24.98 -17.49
CA ARG A 546 -2.41 25.12 -16.08
C ARG A 546 -3.13 23.87 -15.58
N LEU A 547 -4.05 23.31 -16.37
CA LEU A 547 -4.74 22.06 -16.03
C LEU A 547 -3.74 20.91 -15.81
N VAL A 548 -2.82 20.73 -16.75
CA VAL A 548 -1.78 19.68 -16.69
C VAL A 548 -0.89 19.87 -15.47
N ARG A 549 -0.42 21.09 -15.18
CA ARG A 549 0.38 21.39 -13.97
C ARG A 549 -0.39 21.13 -12.68
N ALA A 550 -1.69 21.46 -12.62
CA ALA A 550 -2.52 21.18 -11.46
C ALA A 550 -2.63 19.67 -11.21
N VAL A 551 -2.89 18.89 -12.25
CA VAL A 551 -2.98 17.42 -12.16
C VAL A 551 -1.62 16.83 -11.79
N CYS A 552 -0.54 17.28 -12.43
CA CYS A 552 0.82 16.85 -12.11
C CYS A 552 1.15 17.10 -10.64
N GLY A 553 0.89 18.30 -10.11
CA GLY A 553 1.20 18.64 -8.73
C GLY A 553 0.43 17.80 -7.71
N MET A 554 -0.85 17.49 -8.00
CA MET A 554 -1.63 16.60 -7.13
C MET A 554 -1.16 15.14 -7.22
N LEU A 555 -0.72 14.66 -8.40
CA LEU A 555 -0.16 13.32 -8.53
C LEU A 555 1.21 13.22 -7.85
N ASP A 556 2.10 14.19 -8.04
CA ASP A 556 3.39 14.24 -7.36
C ASP A 556 3.22 14.25 -5.84
N PHE A 557 2.30 15.09 -5.33
CA PHE A 557 1.95 15.10 -3.91
C PHE A 557 1.45 13.73 -3.43
N LEU A 558 0.56 13.07 -4.18
CA LEU A 558 0.07 11.73 -3.85
C LEU A 558 1.19 10.67 -3.83
N TYR A 559 2.08 10.68 -4.81
CA TYR A 559 3.16 9.69 -4.90
C TYR A 559 4.21 9.90 -3.81
N LEU A 560 4.59 11.15 -3.54
CA LEU A 560 5.47 11.52 -2.44
C LEU A 560 4.85 11.18 -1.09
N ALA A 561 3.57 11.45 -0.87
CA ALA A 561 2.87 11.07 0.37
C ALA A 561 2.87 9.55 0.64
N LYS A 562 3.06 8.71 -0.40
CA LYS A 562 3.16 7.24 -0.30
C LYS A 562 4.58 6.72 -0.04
N TYR A 563 5.58 7.61 0.07
CA TYR A 563 6.95 7.19 0.33
C TYR A 563 7.04 6.46 1.68
N PRO A 564 7.77 5.33 1.74
CA PRO A 564 7.95 4.56 2.97
C PRO A 564 8.96 5.21 3.93
N VAL A 565 9.74 6.18 3.48
CA VAL A 565 10.71 6.96 4.26
C VAL A 565 10.82 8.35 3.63
N HIS A 566 10.99 9.37 4.46
CA HIS A 566 11.17 10.76 4.04
C HIS A 566 12.43 11.36 4.63
N THR A 567 13.18 12.09 3.83
CA THR A 567 14.14 13.10 4.27
C THR A 567 13.49 14.48 4.28
N MET A 568 14.17 15.49 4.84
CA MET A 568 13.73 16.88 4.72
C MET A 568 13.58 17.31 3.25
N GLU A 569 14.53 16.93 2.38
CA GLU A 569 14.45 17.23 0.94
C GLU A 569 13.19 16.64 0.29
N THR A 570 12.87 15.37 0.55
CA THR A 570 11.65 14.77 -0.02
C THR A 570 10.36 15.40 0.52
N LEU A 571 10.39 15.94 1.75
CA LEU A 571 9.27 16.70 2.31
C LEU A 571 9.14 18.09 1.66
N ASP A 572 10.26 18.73 1.33
CA ASP A 572 10.29 19.98 0.58
C ASP A 572 9.70 19.76 -0.83
N ARG A 573 10.12 18.71 -1.54
CA ARG A 573 9.53 18.31 -2.82
C ARG A 573 8.01 18.04 -2.72
N MET A 574 7.56 17.41 -1.63
CA MET A 574 6.14 17.16 -1.40
C MET A 574 5.35 18.46 -1.23
N GLU A 575 5.91 19.43 -0.50
CA GLU A 575 5.28 20.74 -0.34
C GLU A 575 5.30 21.55 -1.64
N GLU A 576 6.38 21.48 -2.43
CA GLU A 576 6.46 22.08 -3.75
C GLU A 576 5.41 21.53 -4.72
N ALA A 577 5.20 20.21 -4.73
CA ALA A 577 4.15 19.57 -5.51
C ALA A 577 2.75 20.10 -5.12
N LEU A 578 2.49 20.23 -3.81
CA LEU A 578 1.23 20.80 -3.31
C LEU A 578 1.09 22.29 -3.67
N LYS A 579 2.16 23.08 -3.58
CA LYS A 579 2.20 24.48 -4.03
C LYS A 579 1.91 24.59 -5.52
N MET A 580 2.47 23.70 -6.34
CA MET A 580 2.20 23.65 -7.78
C MET A 580 0.72 23.36 -8.05
N TYR A 581 0.11 22.43 -7.32
CA TYR A 581 -1.32 22.18 -7.39
C TYR A 581 -2.13 23.43 -7.01
N HIS A 582 -1.87 24.04 -5.85
CA HIS A 582 -2.61 25.21 -5.37
C HIS A 582 -2.48 26.42 -6.30
N LYS A 583 -1.31 26.64 -6.91
CA LYS A 583 -1.08 27.72 -7.89
C LYS A 583 -1.88 27.54 -9.18
N ASN A 584 -2.15 26.30 -9.59
CA ASN A 584 -2.75 26.03 -10.90
C ASN A 584 -4.22 25.60 -10.84
N ARG A 585 -4.72 25.08 -9.72
CA ARG A 585 -6.09 24.57 -9.58
C ARG A 585 -7.19 25.60 -9.84
N GLN A 586 -6.89 26.89 -9.77
CA GLN A 586 -7.82 27.97 -10.14
C GLN A 586 -8.38 27.78 -11.56
N VAL A 587 -7.67 27.07 -12.43
CA VAL A 587 -8.14 26.66 -13.76
C VAL A 587 -9.51 25.96 -13.74
N PHE A 588 -9.86 25.23 -12.69
CA PHE A 588 -11.17 24.58 -12.58
C PHE A 588 -12.30 25.58 -12.27
N ILE A 589 -11.98 26.70 -11.64
CA ILE A 589 -12.93 27.80 -11.42
C ILE A 589 -13.07 28.62 -12.71
N ASP A 590 -11.95 28.93 -13.36
CA ASP A 590 -11.94 29.67 -14.63
C ASP A 590 -12.72 28.94 -15.75
N LEU A 591 -12.81 27.60 -15.66
CA LEU A 591 -13.60 26.76 -16.57
C LEU A 591 -15.07 26.59 -16.14
N GLY A 592 -15.50 27.22 -15.04
CA GLY A 592 -16.86 27.10 -14.50
C GLY A 592 -17.19 25.72 -13.91
N ILE A 593 -16.18 24.88 -13.64
CA ILE A 593 -16.38 23.50 -13.15
C ILE A 593 -16.63 23.50 -11.63
N ARG A 594 -16.12 24.52 -10.94
CA ARG A 594 -16.18 24.66 -9.48
C ARG A 594 -16.19 26.14 -9.09
N GLN A 595 -16.69 26.47 -7.90
CA GLN A 595 -16.72 27.84 -7.38
C GLN A 595 -15.60 28.16 -6.39
N ASN A 596 -15.27 27.23 -5.49
CA ASN A 596 -14.22 27.42 -4.49
C ASN A 596 -13.59 26.09 -4.09
N PHE A 597 -12.45 26.12 -3.40
CA PHE A 597 -11.79 24.93 -2.84
C PHE A 597 -11.98 24.80 -1.33
N ASN A 598 -13.07 25.36 -0.77
CA ASN A 598 -13.33 25.40 0.66
C ASN A 598 -13.90 24.08 1.18
N PHE A 599 -13.16 22.98 1.01
CA PHE A 599 -13.55 21.68 1.53
C PHE A 599 -12.42 21.03 2.34
N PRO A 600 -12.76 20.26 3.39
CA PRO A 600 -11.79 19.81 4.39
C PRO A 600 -10.67 18.92 3.85
N LYS A 601 -10.95 18.05 2.89
CA LYS A 601 -9.96 17.10 2.34
C LYS A 601 -8.84 17.78 1.55
N ASP A 602 -9.14 18.88 0.86
CA ASP A 602 -8.12 19.70 0.19
C ASP A 602 -7.27 20.42 1.23
N HIS A 603 -7.91 21.11 2.17
CA HIS A 603 -7.25 21.82 3.26
C HIS A 603 -6.30 20.91 4.05
N PHE A 604 -6.74 19.68 4.37
CA PHE A 604 -5.97 18.76 5.20
C PHE A 604 -4.64 18.32 4.56
N SER A 605 -4.51 18.39 3.24
CA SER A 605 -3.26 18.13 2.52
C SER A 605 -2.10 18.99 3.03
N ASN A 606 -2.38 20.21 3.50
CA ASN A 606 -1.39 21.12 4.06
C ASN A 606 -0.80 20.64 5.40
N HIS A 607 -1.46 19.73 6.12
CA HIS A 607 -0.98 19.20 7.40
C HIS A 607 -0.03 17.98 7.23
N TYR A 608 0.09 17.41 6.02
CA TYR A 608 0.86 16.17 5.80
C TYR A 608 2.33 16.31 6.22
N ARG A 609 3.02 17.39 5.81
CA ARG A 609 4.44 17.61 6.12
C ARG A 609 4.70 17.58 7.63
N GLU A 610 3.94 18.36 8.39
CA GLU A 610 4.14 18.44 9.83
C GLU A 610 3.73 17.15 10.55
N LEU A 611 2.65 16.49 10.12
CA LEU A 611 2.25 15.21 10.69
C LEU A 611 3.27 14.09 10.41
N ILE A 612 3.92 14.09 9.24
CA ILE A 612 5.00 13.13 8.93
C ILE A 612 6.21 13.36 9.84
N LYS A 613 6.59 14.63 10.09
CA LYS A 613 7.67 14.96 11.04
C LYS A 613 7.35 14.53 12.48
N LEU A 614 6.07 14.53 12.84
CA LEU A 614 5.63 14.12 14.18
C LEU A 614 5.58 12.60 14.34
N PHE A 615 5.00 11.88 13.37
CA PHE A 615 4.62 10.48 13.56
C PHE A 615 5.24 9.49 12.57
N GLY A 616 6.05 9.96 11.61
CA GLY A 616 6.56 9.15 10.51
C GLY A 616 5.62 9.11 9.30
N THR A 617 5.91 8.27 8.32
CA THR A 617 5.24 8.27 7.00
C THR A 617 3.76 7.88 7.07
N THR A 618 2.97 8.30 6.08
CA THR A 618 1.49 8.11 6.07
C THR A 618 1.04 6.65 6.10
N ASN A 619 1.85 5.73 5.61
CA ASN A 619 1.54 4.31 5.61
C ASN A 619 1.47 3.70 7.03
N ASN A 620 1.91 4.41 8.07
CA ASN A 620 1.68 4.07 9.46
C ASN A 620 0.19 4.10 9.85
N PHE A 621 -0.60 4.95 9.19
CA PHE A 621 -1.93 5.38 9.66
C PHE A 621 -3.06 5.23 8.63
N ASN A 622 -2.76 4.66 7.46
CA ASN A 622 -3.69 4.54 6.35
C ASN A 622 -4.81 3.52 6.59
N THR A 623 -6.06 3.96 6.62
CA THR A 623 -7.27 3.13 6.88
C THR A 623 -7.49 1.97 5.89
N LYS A 624 -6.74 1.85 4.79
CA LYS A 624 -6.77 0.65 3.94
C LYS A 624 -6.58 -0.66 4.74
N TYR A 625 -5.75 -0.68 5.78
CA TYR A 625 -5.59 -1.88 6.60
C TYR A 625 -6.77 -2.11 7.54
N THR A 626 -7.46 -1.07 8.02
CA THR A 626 -8.67 -1.24 8.83
C THR A 626 -9.79 -1.82 7.98
N GLU A 627 -9.94 -1.38 6.72
CA GLU A 627 -10.88 -2.00 5.78
C GLU A 627 -10.66 -3.51 5.60
N HIS A 628 -9.40 -3.97 5.57
CA HIS A 628 -9.09 -5.39 5.55
C HIS A 628 -9.48 -6.07 6.87
N LEU A 629 -9.20 -5.45 8.02
CA LEU A 629 -9.62 -5.96 9.33
C LEU A 629 -11.15 -6.07 9.43
N HIS A 630 -11.92 -5.19 8.80
CA HIS A 630 -13.37 -5.27 8.80
C HIS A 630 -13.87 -6.55 8.09
N ILE A 631 -13.13 -7.05 7.10
CA ILE A 631 -13.46 -8.32 6.44
C ILE A 631 -13.35 -9.45 7.46
N ASP A 632 -12.18 -9.61 8.08
CA ASP A 632 -11.88 -10.72 8.97
C ASP A 632 -12.63 -10.64 10.31
N LEU A 633 -12.65 -9.44 10.90
CA LEU A 633 -13.06 -9.22 12.29
C LEU A 633 -14.50 -8.71 12.43
N ALA A 634 -15.19 -8.36 11.35
CA ALA A 634 -16.60 -7.97 11.43
C ALA A 634 -17.47 -8.79 10.45
N LYS A 635 -17.12 -8.81 9.16
CA LYS A 635 -17.95 -9.45 8.13
C LYS A 635 -17.91 -10.97 8.20
N GLU A 636 -16.73 -11.58 8.31
CA GLU A 636 -16.59 -13.03 8.50
C GLU A 636 -17.16 -13.48 9.85
N ALA A 637 -16.90 -12.72 10.91
CA ALA A 637 -17.49 -12.96 12.22
C ALA A 637 -19.02 -12.97 12.15
N PHE A 638 -19.63 -11.99 11.49
CA PHE A 638 -21.07 -11.93 11.30
C PHE A 638 -21.62 -13.09 10.45
N ARG A 639 -20.93 -13.44 9.34
CA ARG A 639 -21.31 -14.59 8.47
C ARG A 639 -21.30 -15.92 9.22
N ALA A 640 -20.51 -16.04 10.28
CA ALA A 640 -20.46 -17.22 11.12
C ALA A 640 -21.58 -17.29 12.19
N THR A 641 -22.45 -16.28 12.28
CA THR A 641 -23.57 -16.24 13.24
C THR A 641 -24.89 -16.68 12.62
N ASN A 642 -25.90 -16.93 13.47
CA ASN A 642 -27.28 -17.13 13.03
C ASN A 642 -28.00 -15.82 12.63
N SER A 643 -27.30 -14.66 12.62
CA SER A 643 -27.82 -13.33 12.31
C SER A 643 -28.93 -12.79 13.24
N LYS A 644 -29.08 -13.37 14.44
CA LYS A 644 -29.94 -12.88 15.53
C LYS A 644 -29.09 -12.65 16.77
N ASP A 645 -29.20 -11.50 17.42
CA ASP A 645 -28.35 -11.12 18.57
C ASP A 645 -26.88 -11.45 18.27
N GLU A 646 -26.40 -10.87 17.18
CA GLU A 646 -25.17 -11.30 16.51
C GLU A 646 -23.90 -11.04 17.34
N PHE A 647 -23.83 -9.95 18.10
CA PHE A 647 -22.59 -9.51 18.75
C PHE A 647 -22.04 -10.52 19.77
N PRO A 648 -22.84 -11.12 20.68
CA PRO A 648 -22.38 -12.22 21.54
C PRO A 648 -21.80 -13.42 20.77
N GLN A 649 -22.38 -13.76 19.61
CA GLN A 649 -21.89 -14.86 18.78
C GLN A 649 -20.60 -14.46 18.03
N MET A 650 -20.53 -13.22 17.53
CA MET A 650 -19.35 -12.67 16.86
C MET A 650 -18.14 -12.65 17.80
N THR A 651 -18.32 -12.14 19.02
CA THR A 651 -17.24 -12.06 20.01
C THR A 651 -16.75 -13.44 20.45
N ALA A 652 -17.67 -14.38 20.71
CA ALA A 652 -17.31 -15.77 21.01
C ALA A 652 -16.56 -16.45 19.84
N TRP A 653 -17.01 -16.20 18.61
CA TRP A 653 -16.36 -16.75 17.42
C TRP A 653 -14.93 -16.20 17.25
N LEU A 654 -14.73 -14.89 17.49
CA LEU A 654 -13.44 -14.23 17.42
C LEU A 654 -12.47 -14.75 18.47
N ASP A 655 -12.91 -14.84 19.73
CA ASP A 655 -12.09 -15.38 20.82
C ASP A 655 -11.59 -16.79 20.49
N CYS A 656 -12.44 -17.65 19.91
CA CYS A 656 -12.02 -18.97 19.46
C CYS A 656 -11.02 -18.94 18.30
N ARG A 657 -11.22 -18.06 17.30
CA ARG A 657 -10.32 -17.95 16.14
C ARG A 657 -8.94 -17.48 16.55
N GLU A 658 -8.87 -16.46 17.40
CA GLU A 658 -7.61 -15.92 17.92
C GLU A 658 -6.84 -16.97 18.74
N LYS A 659 -7.53 -17.79 19.56
CA LYS A 659 -6.91 -18.92 20.28
C LYS A 659 -6.23 -19.92 19.36
N VAL A 660 -6.92 -20.34 18.29
CA VAL A 660 -6.36 -21.29 17.32
C VAL A 660 -5.11 -20.70 16.67
N MET A 661 -5.16 -19.43 16.28
CA MET A 661 -4.02 -18.74 15.68
C MET A 661 -2.84 -18.60 16.65
N LEU A 662 -3.09 -18.24 17.92
CA LEU A 662 -2.05 -18.14 18.95
C LEU A 662 -1.36 -19.48 19.20
N HIS A 663 -2.15 -20.56 19.26
CA HIS A 663 -1.62 -21.91 19.46
C HIS A 663 -0.83 -22.40 18.23
N GLU A 664 -1.33 -22.14 17.01
CA GLU A 664 -0.60 -22.40 15.76
C GLU A 664 0.78 -21.72 15.75
N LYS A 665 0.83 -20.46 16.17
CA LYS A 665 2.10 -19.72 16.29
C LYS A 665 3.04 -20.31 17.35
N PHE A 666 2.50 -20.72 18.50
CA PHE A 666 3.29 -21.40 19.54
C PHE A 666 3.91 -22.68 19.01
N ILE A 667 3.15 -23.48 18.27
CA ILE A 667 3.63 -24.72 17.65
C ILE A 667 4.76 -24.43 16.65
N LEU A 668 4.55 -23.48 15.73
CA LEU A 668 5.56 -23.11 14.74
C LEU A 668 6.89 -22.73 15.40
N ARG A 669 6.86 -21.93 16.47
CA ARG A 669 8.06 -21.55 17.23
C ARG A 669 8.79 -22.74 17.87
N ARG A 670 8.06 -23.79 18.24
CA ARG A 670 8.67 -25.00 18.82
C ARG A 670 9.32 -25.90 17.76
N PHE A 671 8.92 -25.76 16.50
CA PHE A 671 9.45 -26.51 15.37
C PHE A 671 10.53 -25.77 14.57
N GLU A 672 10.57 -24.44 14.62
CA GLU A 672 11.62 -23.64 13.98
C GLU A 672 12.95 -23.73 14.76
N ASP A 673 13.97 -24.34 14.16
CA ASP A 673 15.35 -24.21 14.64
C ASP A 673 15.77 -22.73 14.63
N SER A 674 16.31 -22.25 15.75
CA SER A 674 16.64 -20.84 15.99
C SER A 674 17.72 -20.24 15.07
N SER A 675 18.14 -20.96 14.03
CA SER A 675 19.32 -20.68 13.21
C SER A 675 19.07 -19.73 12.02
N ASN A 676 17.83 -19.37 11.68
CA ASN A 676 17.52 -18.59 10.46
C ASN A 676 16.87 -17.22 10.69
N ASN A 677 16.99 -16.65 11.89
CA ASN A 677 16.49 -15.30 12.19
C ASN A 677 17.43 -14.22 11.63
N VAL A 678 17.37 -13.93 10.32
CA VAL A 678 17.93 -12.70 9.78
C VAL A 678 17.17 -11.53 10.42
N PRO A 679 17.85 -10.62 11.15
CA PRO A 679 17.18 -9.47 11.75
C PRO A 679 16.53 -8.64 10.63
N PRO A 680 15.27 -8.21 10.78
CA PRO A 680 14.65 -7.34 9.80
C PRO A 680 15.45 -6.04 9.67
N PRO A 681 15.49 -5.41 8.49
CA PRO A 681 16.16 -4.13 8.32
C PRO A 681 15.51 -3.08 9.24
N ARG A 682 16.33 -2.37 10.03
CA ARG A 682 15.87 -1.31 10.94
C ARG A 682 15.35 -0.08 10.20
N ILE A 683 15.88 0.18 9.01
CA ILE A 683 15.47 1.28 8.14
C ILE A 683 14.81 0.68 6.89
N PRO A 684 13.55 1.04 6.59
CA PRO A 684 12.88 0.56 5.39
C PRO A 684 13.49 1.22 4.15
N PRO A 685 13.81 0.46 3.08
CA PRO A 685 14.35 1.07 1.88
C PRO A 685 13.27 1.89 1.18
N LEU A 686 13.66 3.04 0.62
CA LEU A 686 12.80 3.87 -0.22
C LEU A 686 12.28 3.06 -1.42
N VAL A 687 13.20 2.35 -2.06
CA VAL A 687 12.97 1.49 -3.21
C VAL A 687 13.31 0.05 -2.79
N GLN A 688 12.31 -0.82 -2.79
CA GLN A 688 12.54 -2.24 -2.48
C GLN A 688 13.43 -2.86 -3.57
N PRO A 689 14.50 -3.59 -3.19
CA PRO A 689 15.31 -4.31 -4.15
C PRO A 689 14.45 -5.25 -4.99
N ARG A 690 14.73 -5.29 -6.28
CA ARG A 690 14.08 -6.19 -7.23
C ARG A 690 15.11 -7.14 -7.80
N GLU A 691 14.83 -8.43 -7.72
CA GLU A 691 15.63 -9.46 -8.36
C GLU A 691 14.94 -9.94 -9.62
N MET A 692 15.71 -10.13 -10.68
CA MET A 692 15.20 -10.69 -11.93
C MET A 692 15.15 -12.21 -11.82
N LYS A 693 13.97 -12.79 -12.06
CA LYS A 693 13.76 -14.25 -12.06
C LYS A 693 13.23 -14.72 -13.40
N MET A 694 13.98 -15.60 -14.04
CA MET A 694 13.59 -16.28 -15.28
C MET A 694 12.96 -17.64 -14.97
N ALA A 695 12.13 -18.14 -15.89
CA ALA A 695 11.68 -19.53 -15.83
C ALA A 695 12.86 -20.48 -16.03
N THR A 696 12.82 -21.66 -15.40
CA THR A 696 13.85 -22.69 -15.57
C THR A 696 13.80 -23.35 -16.93
N SER A 697 12.61 -23.40 -17.55
CA SER A 697 12.37 -23.95 -18.88
C SER A 697 11.94 -22.86 -19.85
N PRO A 698 12.43 -22.88 -21.10
CA PRO A 698 11.93 -22.05 -22.19
C PRO A 698 10.41 -22.17 -22.38
N SER A 699 9.78 -21.06 -22.76
CA SER A 699 8.37 -21.05 -23.16
C SER A 699 8.17 -21.83 -24.46
N VAL A 700 9.11 -21.71 -25.40
CA VAL A 700 9.11 -22.49 -26.65
C VAL A 700 10.54 -22.92 -26.99
N TYR A 701 10.72 -24.21 -27.26
CA TYR A 701 12.00 -24.78 -27.65
C TYR A 701 12.22 -24.67 -29.16
N GLY A 702 13.45 -24.34 -29.57
CA GLY A 702 13.90 -24.50 -30.96
C GLY A 702 13.19 -23.62 -32.00
N VAL A 703 12.88 -22.37 -31.66
CA VAL A 703 12.30 -21.38 -32.58
C VAL A 703 13.35 -20.97 -33.60
N SER A 704 13.00 -21.01 -34.89
CA SER A 704 13.94 -20.66 -35.98
C SER A 704 14.15 -19.15 -36.09
N PHE A 705 15.30 -18.71 -36.63
CA PHE A 705 15.56 -17.29 -36.89
C PHE A 705 14.47 -16.65 -37.78
N LYS A 706 14.01 -17.39 -38.80
CA LYS A 706 12.90 -16.96 -39.66
C LYS A 706 11.62 -16.72 -38.87
N GLU A 707 11.31 -17.57 -37.89
CA GLU A 707 10.14 -17.38 -37.03
C GLU A 707 10.32 -16.22 -36.05
N ILE A 708 11.54 -15.98 -35.56
CA ILE A 708 11.86 -14.82 -34.71
C ILE A 708 11.66 -13.51 -35.49
N GLU A 709 12.15 -13.45 -36.73
CA GLU A 709 11.98 -12.29 -37.61
C GLU A 709 10.51 -12.05 -37.96
N THR A 710 9.76 -13.11 -38.28
CA THR A 710 8.38 -12.99 -38.79
C THR A 710 7.30 -12.93 -37.71
N LYS A 711 7.41 -13.72 -36.63
CA LYS A 711 6.38 -13.80 -35.57
C LYS A 711 6.66 -12.90 -34.39
N TYR A 712 7.93 -12.72 -34.02
CA TYR A 712 8.34 -11.89 -32.88
C TYR A 712 8.67 -10.45 -33.29
N GLY A 713 8.73 -10.15 -34.59
CA GLY A 713 9.04 -8.81 -35.10
C GLY A 713 10.52 -8.43 -35.00
N ALA A 714 11.41 -9.38 -34.66
CA ALA A 714 12.84 -9.12 -34.54
C ALA A 714 13.54 -9.19 -35.91
N THR A 715 13.26 -8.21 -36.76
CA THR A 715 13.62 -8.21 -38.20
C THR A 715 15.11 -8.27 -38.52
N ASP A 716 15.99 -7.77 -37.65
CA ASP A 716 17.46 -7.84 -37.79
C ASP A 716 18.09 -8.77 -36.74
N PHE A 717 17.43 -9.88 -36.42
CA PHE A 717 17.88 -10.79 -35.36
C PHE A 717 19.30 -11.30 -35.62
N LYS A 718 19.57 -11.78 -36.84
CA LYS A 718 20.88 -12.32 -37.23
C LYS A 718 21.98 -11.27 -37.13
N GLY A 719 21.76 -10.08 -37.70
CA GLY A 719 22.76 -9.00 -37.67
C GLY A 719 23.01 -8.50 -36.25
N ALA A 720 21.95 -8.29 -35.45
CA ALA A 720 22.07 -7.86 -34.06
C ALA A 720 22.83 -8.87 -33.20
N LEU A 721 22.57 -10.18 -33.39
CA LEU A 721 23.30 -11.23 -32.69
C LEU A 721 24.77 -11.28 -33.10
N SER A 722 25.09 -11.18 -34.40
CA SER A 722 26.47 -11.17 -34.87
C SER A 722 27.26 -9.98 -34.31
N ARG A 723 26.68 -8.77 -34.30
CA ARG A 723 27.31 -7.58 -33.71
C ARG A 723 27.57 -7.76 -32.22
N PHE A 724 26.61 -8.33 -31.49
CA PHE A 724 26.77 -8.61 -30.06
C PHE A 724 27.91 -9.57 -29.78
N VAL A 725 28.01 -10.67 -30.54
CA VAL A 725 29.09 -11.66 -30.37
C VAL A 725 30.45 -11.05 -30.68
N ILE A 726 30.60 -10.36 -31.81
CA ILE A 726 31.87 -9.71 -32.20
C ILE A 726 32.29 -8.68 -31.15
N HIS A 727 31.37 -7.81 -30.72
CA HIS A 727 31.69 -6.79 -29.73
C HIS A 727 32.05 -7.38 -28.37
N SER A 728 31.43 -8.50 -27.98
CA SER A 728 31.76 -9.19 -26.73
C SER A 728 33.13 -9.86 -26.76
N GLN A 729 33.53 -10.41 -27.92
CA GLN A 729 34.84 -11.03 -28.11
C GLN A 729 35.97 -10.02 -28.28
N ARG A 730 35.66 -8.85 -28.84
CA ARG A 730 36.61 -7.80 -29.21
C ARG A 730 36.07 -6.42 -28.83
N PRO A 731 36.04 -6.09 -27.52
CA PRO A 731 35.50 -4.83 -27.03
C PRO A 731 36.29 -3.60 -27.49
N GLU A 732 37.54 -3.77 -27.92
CA GLU A 732 38.41 -2.72 -28.44
C GLU A 732 38.00 -2.19 -29.83
N LEU A 733 37.18 -2.94 -30.57
CA LEU A 733 36.77 -2.55 -31.92
C LEU A 733 35.81 -1.37 -31.91
N THR A 734 36.03 -0.45 -32.84
CA THR A 734 35.09 0.64 -33.11
C THR A 734 33.78 0.11 -33.69
N LYS A 735 32.70 0.90 -33.56
CA LYS A 735 31.37 0.52 -34.08
C LYS A 735 31.37 0.12 -35.57
N ARG A 736 32.20 0.77 -36.39
CA ARG A 736 32.32 0.45 -37.82
C ARG A 736 33.04 -0.88 -38.05
N GLN A 737 34.12 -1.13 -37.32
CA GLN A 737 34.85 -2.40 -37.40
C GLN A 737 34.00 -3.58 -36.92
N VAL A 738 33.15 -3.38 -35.90
CA VAL A 738 32.19 -4.40 -35.46
C VAL A 738 31.19 -4.72 -36.56
N GLU A 739 30.68 -3.70 -37.27
CA GLU A 739 29.74 -3.88 -38.38
C GLU A 739 30.35 -4.73 -39.51
N ASP A 740 31.57 -4.38 -39.94
CA ASP A 740 32.29 -5.07 -41.02
C ASP A 740 32.59 -6.53 -40.64
N ALA A 741 33.01 -6.78 -39.39
CA ALA A 741 33.28 -8.12 -38.90
C ALA A 741 32.00 -8.96 -38.69
N ALA A 742 30.90 -8.34 -38.24
CA ALA A 742 29.61 -9.02 -38.03
C ALA A 742 29.00 -9.52 -39.34
N ALA A 743 29.21 -8.80 -40.45
CA ALA A 743 28.74 -9.21 -41.78
C ALA A 743 29.36 -10.54 -42.25
N SER A 744 30.56 -10.87 -41.78
CA SER A 744 31.32 -12.07 -42.17
C SER A 744 31.15 -13.25 -41.18
N LEU A 745 30.48 -13.04 -40.05
CA LEU A 745 30.32 -14.07 -39.01
C LEU A 745 29.30 -15.14 -39.45
N HIS A 746 29.75 -16.40 -39.52
CA HIS A 746 28.87 -17.55 -39.72
C HIS A 746 28.28 -18.05 -38.39
N LEU A 747 26.96 -18.11 -38.28
CA LEU A 747 26.28 -18.67 -37.11
C LEU A 747 26.08 -20.19 -37.31
N PRO A 748 26.65 -21.07 -36.45
CA PRO A 748 26.61 -22.52 -36.63
C PRO A 748 25.26 -23.16 -36.22
N PHE A 749 24.22 -22.36 -36.04
CA PHE A 749 22.86 -22.76 -35.68
C PHE A 749 21.85 -21.77 -36.24
N TYR A 750 20.59 -22.20 -36.34
CA TYR A 750 19.50 -21.40 -36.90
C TYR A 750 18.23 -21.41 -36.02
N LYS A 751 18.32 -22.02 -34.83
CA LYS A 751 17.23 -22.16 -33.86
C LYS A 751 17.72 -21.82 -32.45
N VAL A 752 16.86 -21.16 -31.66
CA VAL A 752 17.11 -20.87 -30.24
C VAL A 752 15.87 -21.18 -29.41
N SER A 753 16.08 -21.45 -28.13
CA SER A 753 14.99 -21.57 -27.17
C SER A 753 14.62 -20.18 -26.63
N VAL A 754 13.32 -19.88 -26.60
CA VAL A 754 12.81 -18.54 -26.27
C VAL A 754 11.97 -18.55 -25.00
N PHE A 755 11.96 -17.41 -24.33
CA PHE A 755 11.24 -17.14 -23.09
C PHE A 755 10.32 -15.97 -23.35
N HIS A 756 9.05 -16.08 -22.96
CA HIS A 756 8.06 -15.04 -23.21
C HIS A 756 7.91 -14.03 -22.07
N ARG A 757 8.61 -14.24 -20.95
CA ARG A 757 8.42 -13.42 -19.76
C ARG A 757 9.69 -13.26 -18.94
N ILE A 758 9.98 -12.01 -18.57
CA ILE A 758 10.95 -11.65 -17.53
C ILE A 758 10.13 -11.25 -16.30
N LYS A 759 10.39 -11.87 -15.14
CA LYS A 759 9.73 -11.50 -13.88
C LYS A 759 10.72 -10.76 -13.00
N PHE A 760 10.26 -9.69 -12.34
CA PHE A 760 10.98 -9.08 -11.23
C PHE A 760 10.26 -9.45 -9.95
N ILE A 761 11.02 -10.03 -9.01
CA ILE A 761 10.53 -10.43 -7.71
C ILE A 761 11.09 -9.52 -6.61
N SER A 762 10.34 -9.40 -5.53
CA SER A 762 10.78 -8.76 -4.29
C SER A 762 10.47 -9.71 -3.14
N HIS A 763 11.27 -9.61 -2.09
CA HIS A 763 11.02 -10.29 -0.82
C HIS A 763 10.45 -9.28 0.17
N ASP A 764 9.55 -9.72 1.04
CA ASP A 764 9.06 -8.90 2.14
C ASP A 764 9.64 -9.43 3.45
N PRO A 765 10.70 -8.79 4.00
CA PRO A 765 11.39 -9.29 5.18
C PRO A 765 10.51 -9.29 6.45
N TYR A 766 9.33 -8.67 6.40
CA TYR A 766 8.38 -8.61 7.50
C TYR A 766 7.18 -9.56 7.30
N SER A 767 7.18 -10.37 6.24
CA SER A 767 6.19 -11.42 6.00
C SER A 767 6.31 -12.57 7.01
N ILE A 768 5.25 -13.37 7.16
CA ILE A 768 5.32 -14.65 7.91
C ILE A 768 6.32 -15.59 7.23
N ASN A 769 6.43 -15.53 5.91
CA ASN A 769 7.47 -16.21 5.14
C ASN A 769 8.33 -15.15 4.43
N PRO A 770 9.41 -14.65 5.05
CA PRO A 770 10.30 -13.66 4.47
C PRO A 770 10.97 -14.09 3.16
N LEU A 771 11.14 -15.41 2.96
CA LEU A 771 11.77 -15.99 1.78
C LEU A 771 10.79 -16.10 0.59
N ALA A 772 9.49 -15.94 0.82
CA ALA A 772 8.50 -16.00 -0.25
C ALA A 772 8.71 -14.83 -1.24
N SER A 773 8.96 -15.17 -2.51
CA SER A 773 9.12 -14.20 -3.58
C SER A 773 7.76 -13.73 -4.08
N ILE A 774 7.57 -12.42 -4.20
CA ILE A 774 6.37 -11.81 -4.78
C ILE A 774 6.75 -11.19 -6.14
N VAL A 775 6.01 -11.50 -7.20
CA VAL A 775 6.19 -10.84 -8.49
C VAL A 775 5.68 -9.41 -8.39
N VAL A 776 6.56 -8.43 -8.57
CA VAL A 776 6.25 -6.99 -8.46
C VAL A 776 6.28 -6.26 -9.80
N ASP A 777 6.89 -6.88 -10.81
CA ASP A 777 6.88 -6.40 -12.19
C ASP A 777 7.12 -7.55 -13.16
N SER A 778 6.69 -7.40 -14.41
CA SER A 778 7.05 -8.35 -15.47
C SER A 778 6.99 -7.74 -16.85
N ILE A 779 7.90 -8.18 -17.71
CA ILE A 779 7.98 -7.80 -19.12
C ILE A 779 7.57 -9.01 -19.97
N HIS A 780 6.60 -8.81 -20.87
CA HIS A 780 6.15 -9.81 -21.84
C HIS A 780 6.80 -9.60 -23.22
N CYS A 781 7.07 -10.69 -23.93
CA CYS A 781 7.55 -10.70 -25.32
C CYS A 781 6.97 -11.91 -26.09
N GLU A 782 5.65 -12.04 -26.04
CA GLU A 782 4.91 -13.16 -26.62
C GLU A 782 4.31 -12.78 -27.98
N PRO A 783 4.48 -13.61 -29.03
CA PRO A 783 3.86 -13.36 -30.32
C PRO A 783 2.36 -13.63 -30.28
N THR A 784 1.67 -13.24 -31.34
CA THR A 784 0.25 -13.56 -31.53
C THR A 784 0.05 -15.08 -31.50
N HIS A 785 -0.92 -15.55 -30.73
CA HIS A 785 -1.25 -16.97 -30.62
C HIS A 785 -2.77 -17.17 -30.49
N PHE A 786 -3.21 -18.42 -30.51
CA PHE A 786 -4.60 -18.79 -30.29
C PHE A 786 -4.74 -19.45 -28.93
N ASN A 787 -5.78 -19.09 -28.17
CA ASN A 787 -6.08 -19.76 -26.91
C ASN A 787 -6.79 -21.11 -27.13
N HIS A 788 -7.10 -21.82 -26.04
CA HIS A 788 -7.83 -23.09 -26.09
C HIS A 788 -9.21 -22.99 -26.78
N TYR A 789 -9.83 -21.81 -26.76
CA TYR A 789 -11.10 -21.51 -27.42
C TYR A 789 -10.94 -21.06 -28.88
N ASN A 790 -9.74 -21.19 -29.45
CA ASN A 790 -9.38 -20.76 -30.80
C ASN A 790 -9.60 -19.25 -31.06
N ASN A 791 -9.61 -18.45 -30.00
CA ASN A 791 -9.63 -16.99 -30.11
C ASN A 791 -8.20 -16.48 -30.34
N ARG A 792 -8.05 -15.59 -31.32
CA ARG A 792 -6.77 -14.95 -31.63
C ARG A 792 -6.41 -13.93 -30.54
N ILE A 793 -5.35 -14.20 -29.79
CA ILE A 793 -4.75 -13.29 -28.81
C ILE A 793 -3.65 -12.48 -29.53
N PRO A 794 -3.75 -11.13 -29.57
CA PRO A 794 -2.70 -10.29 -30.12
C PRO A 794 -1.37 -10.47 -29.37
N GLY A 795 -0.26 -10.39 -30.10
CA GLY A 795 1.07 -10.42 -29.50
C GLY A 795 1.29 -9.25 -28.53
N ARG A 796 2.14 -9.47 -27.53
CA ARG A 796 2.47 -8.50 -26.49
C ARG A 796 3.98 -8.40 -26.33
N PHE A 797 4.52 -7.22 -26.65
CA PHE A 797 5.93 -6.89 -26.57
C PHE A 797 6.09 -5.63 -25.72
N ASP A 798 6.36 -5.84 -24.43
CA ASP A 798 6.47 -4.78 -23.44
C ASP A 798 7.81 -4.03 -23.59
N THR A 799 7.83 -2.79 -23.10
CA THR A 799 9.02 -1.94 -23.09
C THR A 799 9.75 -1.98 -21.76
N ALA A 800 11.06 -1.75 -21.79
CA ALA A 800 11.94 -1.88 -20.64
C ALA A 800 12.94 -0.73 -20.55
N MET A 801 13.35 -0.40 -19.33
CA MET A 801 14.44 0.54 -19.06
C MET A 801 15.77 -0.21 -19.03
N VAL A 802 16.69 0.15 -19.92
CA VAL A 802 17.97 -0.54 -20.10
C VAL A 802 19.14 0.39 -19.76
N ASN A 803 20.07 -0.10 -18.95
CA ASN A 803 21.32 0.61 -18.65
C ASN A 803 22.30 0.43 -19.82
N ILE A 804 22.70 1.55 -20.44
CA ILE A 804 23.58 1.57 -21.63
C ILE A 804 24.91 2.29 -21.41
N ALA A 805 25.07 3.02 -20.30
CA ALA A 805 26.25 3.83 -20.02
C ALA A 805 26.37 4.14 -18.52
N ASN A 806 26.47 3.10 -17.69
CA ASN A 806 26.62 3.18 -16.23
C ASN A 806 25.62 4.14 -15.57
N GLY A 807 24.34 3.99 -15.91
CA GLY A 807 23.28 4.75 -15.26
C GLY A 807 23.24 4.51 -13.75
N GLY A 808 23.07 5.58 -12.98
CA GLY A 808 22.99 5.54 -11.52
C GLY A 808 21.74 4.81 -11.00
N ARG A 809 21.59 4.74 -9.67
CA ARG A 809 20.40 4.13 -9.02
C ARG A 809 19.11 4.93 -9.23
N VAL A 810 19.24 6.25 -9.37
CA VAL A 810 18.13 7.20 -9.56
C VAL A 810 18.43 8.08 -10.76
N GLY A 811 17.38 8.49 -11.46
CA GLY A 811 17.43 9.32 -12.65
C GLY A 811 17.57 8.49 -13.93
N VAL A 812 17.41 9.18 -15.06
CA VAL A 812 17.38 8.56 -16.39
C VAL A 812 18.72 8.65 -17.14
N LYS A 813 19.73 9.31 -16.56
CA LYS A 813 21.05 9.45 -17.17
C LYS A 813 21.70 8.07 -17.28
N GLY A 814 22.25 7.74 -18.46
CA GLY A 814 22.83 6.43 -18.73
C GLY A 814 21.81 5.33 -19.09
N TYR A 815 20.52 5.65 -19.11
CA TYR A 815 19.45 4.72 -19.50
C TYR A 815 18.89 5.01 -20.91
N CYS A 816 18.25 4.00 -21.48
CA CYS A 816 17.43 4.12 -22.70
C CYS A 816 16.26 3.14 -22.63
N VAL A 817 15.13 3.50 -23.22
CA VAL A 817 13.97 2.60 -23.34
C VAL A 817 14.14 1.73 -24.59
N GLY A 818 13.86 0.44 -24.44
CA GLY A 818 13.80 -0.52 -25.55
C GLY A 818 12.53 -1.37 -25.49
N GLN A 819 11.97 -1.73 -26.64
CA GLN A 819 10.89 -2.72 -26.73
C GLN A 819 11.48 -4.12 -26.83
N ILE A 820 11.10 -5.01 -25.92
CA ILE A 820 11.63 -6.37 -25.90
C ILE A 820 10.81 -7.24 -26.85
N CYS A 821 11.43 -7.66 -27.96
CA CYS A 821 10.75 -8.47 -28.97
C CYS A 821 10.95 -9.96 -28.73
N CYS A 822 12.14 -10.37 -28.26
CA CYS A 822 12.45 -11.79 -28.03
C CYS A 822 13.50 -11.95 -26.92
N VAL A 823 13.25 -12.85 -25.97
CA VAL A 823 14.24 -13.29 -24.98
C VAL A 823 14.61 -14.74 -25.27
N PHE A 824 15.91 -15.04 -25.31
CA PHE A 824 16.39 -16.34 -25.75
C PHE A 824 17.69 -16.75 -25.07
N VAL A 825 18.04 -18.02 -25.23
CA VAL A 825 19.32 -18.58 -24.79
C VAL A 825 20.07 -19.17 -25.97
N LEU A 826 21.39 -18.97 -25.98
CA LEU A 826 22.28 -19.58 -26.98
C LEU A 826 22.45 -21.09 -26.71
N PRO A 827 22.64 -21.93 -27.73
CA PRO A 827 22.97 -23.33 -27.53
C PRO A 827 24.24 -23.50 -26.69
N SER A 828 24.25 -24.45 -25.74
CA SER A 828 25.36 -24.61 -24.77
C SER A 828 26.72 -24.88 -25.41
N LYS A 829 26.76 -25.50 -26.60
CA LYS A 829 28.01 -25.70 -27.36
C LYS A 829 28.63 -24.37 -27.79
N VAL A 830 27.80 -23.46 -28.29
CA VAL A 830 28.21 -22.15 -28.79
C VAL A 830 28.58 -21.20 -27.65
N GLN A 831 27.87 -21.27 -26.52
CA GLN A 831 28.22 -20.46 -25.35
C GLN A 831 29.65 -20.72 -24.88
N LYS A 832 30.10 -21.98 -24.86
CA LYS A 832 31.47 -22.35 -24.48
C LYS A 832 32.52 -21.89 -25.48
N GLU A 833 32.18 -21.93 -26.76
CA GLU A 833 33.10 -21.56 -27.85
C GLU A 833 33.27 -20.04 -27.96
N TRP A 834 32.18 -19.28 -27.85
CA TRP A 834 32.21 -17.83 -28.06
C TRP A 834 32.60 -17.03 -26.81
N PHE A 835 32.46 -17.60 -25.62
CA PHE A 835 32.81 -16.96 -24.35
C PHE A 835 33.77 -17.84 -23.51
N PRO A 836 34.98 -18.15 -24.01
CA PRO A 836 35.93 -18.99 -23.29
C PRO A 836 36.43 -18.27 -22.03
N GLY A 837 36.33 -18.91 -20.86
CA GLY A 837 36.85 -18.37 -19.59
C GLY A 837 36.03 -17.26 -18.95
N GLN A 838 34.88 -16.87 -19.53
CA GLN A 838 33.91 -15.95 -18.91
C GLN A 838 32.62 -16.71 -18.58
N SER A 839 31.86 -16.27 -17.56
CA SER A 839 30.50 -16.75 -17.34
C SER A 839 29.59 -16.17 -18.45
N PRO A 840 29.13 -16.97 -19.43
CA PRO A 840 28.34 -16.43 -20.53
C PRO A 840 27.03 -15.85 -20.01
N PRO A 841 26.49 -14.79 -20.65
CA PRO A 841 25.17 -14.28 -20.30
C PRO A 841 24.13 -15.39 -20.42
N LEU A 842 23.48 -15.73 -19.31
CA LEU A 842 22.61 -16.91 -19.26
C LEU A 842 21.39 -16.77 -20.17
N HIS A 843 20.88 -15.54 -20.29
CA HIS A 843 19.80 -15.16 -21.20
C HIS A 843 20.15 -13.84 -21.91
N LEU A 844 19.69 -13.73 -23.16
CA LEU A 844 19.84 -12.55 -24.00
C LEU A 844 18.46 -12.04 -24.41
N ALA A 845 18.35 -10.73 -24.65
CA ALA A 845 17.15 -10.09 -25.19
C ALA A 845 17.49 -9.38 -26.50
N TYR A 846 16.70 -9.63 -27.54
CA TYR A 846 16.60 -8.76 -28.70
C TYR A 846 15.59 -7.65 -28.40
N LEU A 847 15.97 -6.41 -28.68
CA LEU A 847 15.10 -5.26 -28.50
C LEU A 847 15.29 -4.20 -29.57
N GLU A 848 14.26 -3.39 -29.74
CA GLU A 848 14.26 -2.20 -30.60
C GLU A 848 14.33 -0.93 -29.77
N TRP A 849 15.23 -0.01 -30.14
CA TRP A 849 15.54 1.16 -29.33
C TRP A 849 14.61 2.35 -29.58
N PHE A 850 14.29 3.06 -28.51
CA PHE A 850 13.74 4.41 -28.57
C PHE A 850 14.85 5.48 -28.45
N THR A 851 14.45 6.75 -28.50
CA THR A 851 15.33 7.90 -28.28
C THR A 851 16.00 7.81 -26.90
N PRO A 852 17.34 7.93 -26.79
CA PRO A 852 18.05 7.98 -25.50
C PRO A 852 17.69 9.22 -24.66
N PHE A 853 17.68 9.10 -23.34
CA PHE A 853 17.37 10.22 -22.44
C PHE A 853 18.42 11.32 -22.45
N ALA A 854 19.69 11.00 -22.75
CA ALA A 854 20.78 11.98 -22.77
C ALA A 854 20.52 13.16 -23.73
N SER A 855 19.75 12.92 -24.79
CA SER A 855 19.35 13.95 -25.77
C SER A 855 18.03 14.65 -25.44
N LEU A 856 17.39 14.33 -24.32
CA LEU A 856 16.04 14.78 -24.01
C LEU A 856 15.99 15.74 -22.81
N ARG A 857 14.91 16.50 -22.77
CA ARG A 857 14.46 17.26 -21.60
C ARG A 857 13.04 16.83 -21.26
N PRO A 858 12.69 16.77 -19.97
CA PRO A 858 11.32 16.52 -19.57
C PRO A 858 10.41 17.66 -20.04
N GLY A 859 9.14 17.36 -20.34
CA GLY A 859 8.18 18.38 -20.73
C GLY A 859 7.91 19.35 -19.57
N ARG A 860 7.93 20.65 -19.87
CA ARG A 860 7.89 21.74 -18.86
C ARG A 860 6.68 21.67 -17.91
N ASP A 861 5.54 21.20 -18.39
CA ASP A 861 4.27 21.25 -17.66
C ASP A 861 3.91 19.94 -16.96
N HIS A 862 4.51 18.83 -17.35
CA HIS A 862 4.13 17.47 -16.93
C HIS A 862 5.30 16.60 -16.48
N GLY A 863 6.56 17.03 -16.63
CA GLY A 863 7.75 16.29 -16.19
C GLY A 863 8.10 15.03 -16.99
N LEU A 864 7.17 14.49 -17.80
CA LEU A 864 7.43 13.29 -18.61
C LEU A 864 8.38 13.52 -19.79
N TYR A 865 9.21 12.52 -20.07
CA TYR A 865 10.09 12.50 -21.25
C TYR A 865 9.36 11.99 -22.49
N LYS A 866 9.49 12.72 -23.60
CA LYS A 866 8.93 12.33 -24.90
C LYS A 866 9.99 11.59 -25.72
N ILE A 867 9.69 10.36 -26.12
CA ILE A 867 10.57 9.47 -26.89
C ILE A 867 9.90 9.07 -28.22
N SER A 868 10.70 8.70 -29.22
CA SER A 868 10.27 8.14 -30.50
C SER A 868 11.13 6.94 -30.87
N ARG A 869 10.62 6.06 -31.75
CA ARG A 869 11.41 4.93 -32.27
C ARG A 869 12.67 5.45 -32.96
N ARG A 870 13.78 4.75 -32.77
CA ARG A 870 15.06 5.12 -33.37
C ARG A 870 15.20 4.45 -34.73
N ILE A 871 15.07 5.24 -35.78
CA ILE A 871 15.21 4.78 -37.17
C ILE A 871 16.54 5.31 -37.72
N ILE A 872 17.35 4.43 -38.30
CA ILE A 872 18.61 4.76 -38.99
C ILE A 872 18.55 4.08 -40.35
N ASP A 873 18.79 4.83 -41.43
CA ASP A 873 18.72 4.34 -42.82
C ASP A 873 17.40 3.63 -43.18
N GLY A 874 16.29 4.10 -42.60
CA GLY A 874 14.95 3.52 -42.81
C GLY A 874 14.68 2.24 -42.02
N GLN A 875 15.64 1.71 -41.27
CA GLN A 875 15.46 0.53 -40.42
C GLN A 875 15.44 0.89 -38.93
N GLN A 876 14.65 0.13 -38.16
CA GLN A 876 14.63 0.29 -36.71
C GLN A 876 15.95 -0.19 -36.12
N ARG A 877 16.57 0.64 -35.27
CA ARG A 877 17.82 0.25 -34.61
C ARG A 877 17.52 -0.79 -33.53
N ALA A 878 17.96 -2.01 -33.77
CA ALA A 878 17.86 -3.11 -32.82
C ALA A 878 19.21 -3.50 -32.22
N SER A 879 19.19 -4.22 -31.11
CA SER A 879 20.39 -4.81 -30.49
C SER A 879 20.03 -6.07 -29.71
N VAL A 880 21.01 -6.97 -29.60
CA VAL A 880 20.99 -8.06 -28.63
C VAL A 880 21.77 -7.61 -27.40
N ILE A 881 21.17 -7.78 -26.21
CA ILE A 881 21.79 -7.43 -24.94
C ILE A 881 21.67 -8.57 -23.92
N PRO A 882 22.58 -8.65 -22.94
CA PRO A 882 22.36 -9.41 -21.72
C PRO A 882 21.17 -8.87 -20.93
N ILE A 883 20.31 -9.76 -20.40
CA ILE A 883 19.10 -9.31 -19.68
C ILE A 883 19.40 -8.59 -18.36
N ASN A 884 20.58 -8.76 -17.76
CA ASN A 884 20.99 -8.07 -16.52
C ASN A 884 21.15 -6.54 -16.69
N LEU A 885 21.24 -6.06 -17.94
CA LEU A 885 21.21 -4.63 -18.25
C LEU A 885 19.79 -4.04 -18.13
N ILE A 886 18.75 -4.88 -18.18
CA ILE A 886 17.36 -4.46 -17.99
C ILE A 886 17.10 -4.24 -16.49
N LYS A 887 16.69 -3.03 -16.12
CA LYS A 887 16.43 -2.68 -14.71
C LYS A 887 14.96 -2.84 -14.29
N GLN A 888 14.04 -2.52 -15.18
CA GLN A 888 12.60 -2.54 -14.91
C GLN A 888 11.79 -2.49 -16.20
N SER A 889 10.49 -2.81 -16.14
CA SER A 889 9.59 -2.45 -17.23
C SER A 889 9.45 -0.92 -17.30
N ALA A 890 9.18 -0.40 -18.50
CA ALA A 890 8.85 1.00 -18.72
C ALA A 890 7.45 1.05 -19.32
N HIS A 891 6.49 1.68 -18.67
CA HIS A 891 5.19 1.95 -19.31
C HIS A 891 5.29 3.21 -20.16
N LEU A 892 4.74 3.15 -21.36
CA LEU A 892 4.72 4.26 -22.31
C LEU A 892 3.28 4.73 -22.55
N ILE A 893 3.08 6.05 -22.63
CA ILE A 893 1.78 6.64 -22.95
C ILE A 893 1.87 7.29 -24.34
N PRO A 894 0.97 6.96 -25.29
CA PRO A 894 1.01 7.55 -26.62
C PRO A 894 0.82 9.08 -26.56
N ALA A 895 1.58 9.82 -27.36
CA ALA A 895 1.24 11.21 -27.65
C ALA A 895 0.07 11.21 -28.64
N PHE A 896 -1.15 11.27 -28.12
CA PHE A 896 -2.39 11.18 -28.89
C PHE A 896 -2.63 12.35 -29.86
N GLY A 897 -1.95 13.49 -29.66
CA GLY A 897 -2.32 14.75 -30.28
C GLY A 897 -3.70 15.24 -29.82
N PRO A 898 -4.26 16.28 -30.46
CA PRO A 898 -5.55 16.86 -30.07
C PRO A 898 -6.72 15.88 -30.04
N VAL A 899 -6.69 14.86 -30.90
CA VAL A 899 -7.71 13.83 -31.05
C VAL A 899 -7.00 12.49 -31.19
N ALA A 900 -7.38 11.51 -30.36
CA ALA A 900 -6.78 10.18 -30.41
C ALA A 900 -7.15 9.48 -31.74
N PRO A 901 -6.18 8.98 -32.53
CA PRO A 901 -6.48 8.35 -33.82
C PRO A 901 -7.37 7.12 -33.68
N ALA A 902 -8.34 6.96 -34.58
CA ALA A 902 -9.39 5.95 -34.47
C ALA A 902 -8.82 4.52 -34.59
N GLU A 903 -7.85 4.35 -35.47
CA GLU A 903 -7.17 3.12 -35.83
C GLU A 903 -6.22 2.59 -34.74
N TRP A 904 -5.81 3.43 -33.79
CA TRP A 904 -4.97 3.01 -32.68
C TRP A 904 -5.74 2.05 -31.75
N LYS A 905 -5.09 0.94 -31.42
CA LYS A 905 -5.57 -0.05 -30.44
C LYS A 905 -4.46 -0.32 -29.43
N SER A 906 -4.84 -0.68 -28.21
CA SER A 906 -3.90 -1.05 -27.13
C SER A 906 -2.79 -2.01 -27.59
N SER A 907 -3.11 -2.99 -28.44
CA SER A 907 -2.18 -4.01 -28.91
C SER A 907 -1.17 -3.55 -29.97
N ILE A 908 -1.40 -2.43 -30.66
CA ILE A 908 -0.53 -1.96 -31.75
C ILE A 908 0.03 -0.56 -31.52
N VAL A 909 -0.42 0.12 -30.46
CA VAL A 909 -0.13 1.55 -30.27
C VAL A 909 1.37 1.85 -30.13
N LEU A 910 2.15 0.91 -29.60
CA LEU A 910 3.60 1.03 -29.53
C LEU A 910 4.25 1.04 -30.92
N GLU A 911 3.64 0.37 -31.90
CA GLU A 911 4.13 0.30 -33.29
C GLU A 911 3.72 1.54 -34.10
N VAL A 912 2.48 2.00 -33.93
CA VAL A 912 1.90 3.05 -34.79
C VAL A 912 2.06 4.48 -34.25
N ALA A 913 2.34 4.64 -32.94
CA ALA A 913 2.52 5.98 -32.38
C ALA A 913 3.89 6.56 -32.78
N SER A 914 3.88 7.76 -33.37
CA SER A 914 5.10 8.46 -33.76
C SER A 914 5.95 8.91 -32.56
N SER A 915 5.30 9.17 -31.43
CA SER A 915 5.95 9.55 -30.18
C SER A 915 5.15 9.10 -28.96
N LEU A 916 5.88 8.85 -27.88
CA LEU A 916 5.39 8.28 -26.63
C LEU A 916 5.99 9.05 -25.45
N TYR A 917 5.28 9.08 -24.32
CA TYR A 917 5.74 9.62 -23.05
C TYR A 917 6.14 8.49 -22.10
N VAL A 918 7.31 8.61 -21.47
CA VAL A 918 7.77 7.66 -20.45
C VAL A 918 7.00 7.91 -19.15
N ASN A 919 6.27 6.91 -18.67
CA ASN A 919 5.40 7.05 -17.51
C ASN A 919 6.10 6.68 -16.20
N CYS A 920 6.52 7.69 -15.43
CA CYS A 920 7.04 7.50 -14.07
C CYS A 920 5.94 7.14 -13.04
N PHE A 921 4.66 7.41 -13.34
CA PHE A 921 3.54 7.13 -12.43
C PHE A 921 3.01 5.69 -12.53
N SER A 922 3.71 4.76 -13.19
CA SER A 922 3.20 3.40 -13.36
C SER A 922 3.16 2.60 -12.05
N ASP A 923 4.13 2.84 -11.16
CA ASP A 923 4.17 2.35 -9.78
C ASP A 923 5.13 3.24 -8.96
N ARG A 924 5.25 3.02 -7.64
CA ARG A 924 6.18 3.76 -6.78
C ARG A 924 7.64 3.58 -7.22
N PHE A 925 8.03 2.41 -7.70
CA PHE A 925 9.42 2.16 -8.07
C PHE A 925 9.86 2.97 -9.32
N PRO A 926 9.13 2.97 -10.46
CA PRO A 926 9.40 3.89 -11.56
C PRO A 926 9.36 5.35 -11.13
N TYR A 927 8.45 5.74 -10.23
CA TYR A 927 8.41 7.11 -9.73
C TYR A 927 9.72 7.47 -9.02
N SER A 928 10.13 6.69 -8.01
CA SER A 928 11.37 6.96 -7.26
C SER A 928 12.68 6.78 -8.03
N THR A 929 12.66 6.13 -9.19
CA THR A 929 13.86 5.89 -10.01
C THR A 929 13.96 6.79 -11.24
N ILE A 930 12.84 7.36 -11.72
CA ILE A 930 12.79 8.20 -12.94
C ILE A 930 12.62 9.68 -12.59
N TYR A 931 11.79 9.99 -11.60
CA TYR A 931 11.53 11.34 -11.08
C TYR A 931 12.59 11.70 -10.03
#